data_AF-A0A9P8G9X9-F1
#
_entry.id   AF-A0A9P8G9X9-F1
#
_cell.length_a   1.000
_cell.length_b   1.000
_cell.length_c   1.000
_cell.angle_alpha   90.00
_cell.angle_beta   90.00
_cell.angle_gamma   90.00
#
_symmetry.space_group_name_H-M   'P 1'
#
loop_
_entity.id
_entity.type
_entity.pdbx_description
1 polymer ?
#
loop_
_entity_poly.entity_id
_entity_poly.type
_entity_poly.pdbx_seq_one_letter_code
_entity_poly.pdbx_strand_id
1 'polypeptide(L)'
;MGELVVVCCHAICTNSSNPYQESSWLLKPFQRSNASTGKPGEHETFLLHIQAGVNALRRAGTVLVFSGAKTERNAPTSEADSYRNILVHCFGESDVVQQAMTDGRTLCEDAATDSYQNLLFSLIKYYEVKGKWPRMITVITHSFKEARFLECHADAICWPSERIRVQGLNPPFPLSELREVQGLEKETLDLFKADPHGVHAPLSSKRSARQWSANVDQLGNISDLSLPRPLSLRGIRLQSTAAAADGAISPALLSRARSMAKEHDEITAKLAENFDTKAAKKLGQLSSVTNALKEWEKANDSLSELRTLLSDPKTDKDLVELAEEDLASSQNDFSQASDALKLALVPRHPFADLPCLIEIRPGAGGGEAAIFAGDMLRMYTSYCNRLGLRTSLLKYEDADGQGAGSDAPLQEAVLEVESPGAYGILRCEAGVHRVQRVPATESKGRTHTSAASVLVLPSFPAEPSQELGEDSFDDPNSDYYVDPKDVRTDVMRARGAGGQHVNTTDSAVRLTHLPTGTVVAIQDSRSQPKNREKAWRLLRSRLAQSRREQREEEMLAMRRSVVGVAKMGRENKIRTYNWGQQRVTDHRSGISVHDLDDVLEGGIELERVMESVRGWLSEQEVLGLAAEEELAAKKDS
;
A
#
# COMPACT_ATOMS: atom_id res chain seq x y z
N MET A 1 36.06 -6.73 2.06
CA MET A 1 34.67 -6.26 2.23
C MET A 1 34.11 -6.01 0.84
N GLY A 2 32.89 -6.45 0.50
CA GLY A 2 32.40 -6.43 -0.88
C GLY A 2 31.87 -5.06 -1.30
N GLU A 3 32.34 -4.52 -2.41
CA GLU A 3 31.86 -3.27 -3.01
C GLU A 3 31.36 -3.54 -4.44
N LEU A 4 30.20 -2.99 -4.77
CA LEU A 4 29.64 -2.97 -6.13
C LEU A 4 29.89 -1.59 -6.73
N VAL A 5 30.52 -1.55 -7.91
CA VAL A 5 30.68 -0.34 -8.72
C VAL A 5 29.85 -0.50 -9.98
N VAL A 6 28.88 0.38 -10.16
CA VAL A 6 27.98 0.39 -11.32
C VAL A 6 28.38 1.54 -12.22
N VAL A 7 28.85 1.24 -13.44
CA VAL A 7 29.01 2.26 -14.48
C VAL A 7 27.73 2.27 -15.31
N CYS A 8 26.91 3.31 -15.14
CA CYS A 8 25.72 3.50 -15.94
C CYS A 8 26.12 3.94 -17.35
N CYS A 9 25.85 3.09 -18.33
CA CYS A 9 26.16 3.42 -19.72
C CYS A 9 25.09 4.38 -20.28
N HIS A 10 25.49 5.21 -21.25
CA HIS A 10 24.58 6.19 -21.89
C HIS A 10 24.64 6.20 -23.42
N ALA A 11 25.54 5.41 -24.03
CA ALA A 11 25.79 5.38 -25.47
C ALA A 11 26.48 4.06 -25.88
N ILE A 12 26.51 3.76 -27.18
CA ILE A 12 27.21 2.58 -27.71
C ILE A 12 28.45 3.05 -28.48
N CYS A 13 29.61 2.47 -28.16
CA CYS A 13 30.80 2.62 -29.00
C CYS A 13 30.82 1.55 -30.11
N THR A 14 30.80 1.97 -31.37
CA THR A 14 30.82 1.09 -32.55
C THR A 14 32.23 0.71 -32.98
N ASN A 15 33.25 1.48 -32.58
CA ASN A 15 34.65 1.20 -32.85
C ASN A 15 35.49 1.33 -31.56
N SER A 16 35.54 0.25 -30.79
CA SER A 16 36.28 0.18 -29.52
C SER A 16 37.79 0.29 -29.66
N SER A 17 38.35 0.10 -30.87
CA SER A 17 39.78 0.29 -31.14
C SER A 17 40.19 1.77 -31.23
N ASN A 18 39.23 2.68 -31.43
CA ASN A 18 39.47 4.12 -31.43
C ASN A 18 38.30 4.88 -30.77
N PRO A 19 38.11 4.74 -29.45
CA PRO A 19 36.95 5.31 -28.76
C PRO A 19 37.12 6.81 -28.47
N TYR A 20 38.27 7.40 -28.77
CA TYR A 20 38.55 8.84 -28.59
C TYR A 20 37.93 9.73 -29.68
N GLN A 21 37.38 9.14 -30.74
CA GLN A 21 36.69 9.87 -31.80
C GLN A 21 35.19 9.85 -31.57
N GLU A 22 34.53 11.01 -31.68
CA GLU A 22 33.07 11.12 -31.57
C GLU A 22 32.33 10.23 -32.58
N SER A 23 32.88 10.08 -33.79
CA SER A 23 32.33 9.21 -34.84
C SER A 23 32.32 7.72 -34.49
N SER A 24 33.08 7.30 -33.48
CA SER A 24 33.08 5.93 -32.97
C SER A 24 31.93 5.65 -32.01
N TRP A 25 31.02 6.61 -31.78
CA TRP A 25 29.92 6.49 -30.83
C TRP A 25 28.55 6.78 -31.46
N LEU A 26 27.57 5.95 -31.10
CA LEU A 26 26.16 6.23 -31.35
C LEU A 26 25.63 7.17 -30.27
N LEU A 27 25.74 8.47 -30.55
CA LEU A 27 25.34 9.56 -29.65
C LEU A 27 23.97 10.13 -30.05
N LYS A 28 23.13 10.37 -29.03
CA LYS A 28 21.90 11.16 -29.17
C LYS A 28 22.23 12.61 -29.51
N PRO A 29 21.31 13.39 -30.12
CA PRO A 29 21.58 14.76 -30.55
C PRO A 29 22.16 15.65 -29.45
N PHE A 30 21.65 15.55 -28.22
CA PHE A 30 22.14 16.35 -27.08
C PHE A 30 23.51 15.92 -26.55
N GLN A 31 24.02 14.73 -26.92
CA GLN A 31 25.30 14.20 -26.47
C GLN A 31 26.45 14.53 -27.42
N ARG A 32 26.13 15.01 -28.62
CA ARG A 32 27.10 15.37 -29.65
C ARG A 32 27.77 16.70 -29.35
N SER A 33 28.95 16.91 -29.91
CA SER A 33 29.58 18.23 -29.86
C SER A 33 28.70 19.27 -30.55
N ASN A 34 28.69 20.48 -30.01
CA ASN A 34 27.96 21.60 -30.58
C ASN A 34 28.90 22.79 -30.74
N ALA A 35 29.26 23.07 -32.00
CA ALA A 35 30.15 24.16 -32.35
C ALA A 35 29.58 25.55 -32.03
N SER A 36 28.25 25.70 -31.98
CA SER A 36 27.60 26.99 -31.70
C SER A 36 27.67 27.39 -30.23
N THR A 37 27.69 26.41 -29.32
CA THR A 37 27.76 26.63 -27.87
C THR A 37 29.13 26.31 -27.29
N GLY A 38 30.02 25.68 -28.06
CA GLY A 38 31.34 25.22 -27.62
C GLY A 38 31.28 23.94 -26.78
N LYS A 39 30.15 23.24 -26.74
CA LYS A 39 29.97 22.00 -25.98
C LYS A 39 30.77 20.86 -26.63
N PRO A 40 31.68 20.18 -25.91
CA PRO A 40 32.34 18.98 -26.42
C PRO A 40 31.37 17.79 -26.44
N GLY A 41 31.69 16.76 -27.25
CA GLY A 41 30.92 15.54 -27.29
C GLY A 41 31.08 14.72 -25.99
N GLU A 42 30.01 14.07 -25.53
CA GLU A 42 30.01 13.34 -24.26
C GLU A 42 30.85 12.05 -24.28
N HIS A 43 31.34 11.61 -25.45
CA HIS A 43 32.19 10.43 -25.60
C HIS A 43 33.44 10.46 -24.70
N GLU A 44 34.06 11.63 -24.52
CA GLU A 44 35.18 11.81 -23.58
C GLU A 44 34.75 11.58 -22.12
N THR A 45 33.54 12.00 -21.75
CA THR A 45 32.98 11.78 -20.41
C THR A 45 32.70 10.30 -20.16
N PHE A 46 32.24 9.57 -21.17
CA PHE A 46 32.05 8.11 -21.06
C PHE A 46 33.38 7.37 -20.86
N LEU A 47 34.46 7.82 -21.49
CA LEU A 47 35.80 7.30 -21.22
C LEU A 47 36.24 7.59 -19.77
N LEU A 48 35.91 8.77 -19.23
CA LEU A 48 36.16 9.08 -17.82
C LEU A 48 35.33 8.19 -16.88
N HIS A 49 34.09 7.85 -17.24
CA HIS A 49 33.26 6.91 -16.46
C HIS A 49 33.92 5.51 -16.42
N ILE A 50 34.41 5.02 -17.56
CA ILE A 50 35.14 3.74 -17.66
C ILE A 50 36.42 3.80 -16.82
N GLN A 51 37.20 4.88 -16.95
CA GLN A 51 38.44 5.08 -16.18
C GLN A 51 38.18 5.12 -14.67
N ALA A 52 37.08 5.75 -14.22
CA ALA A 52 36.68 5.74 -12.83
C ALA A 52 36.34 4.33 -12.33
N GLY A 53 35.68 3.51 -13.17
CA GLY A 53 35.45 2.09 -12.90
C GLY A 53 36.76 1.29 -12.77
N VAL A 54 37.72 1.52 -13.67
CA VAL A 54 39.06 0.90 -13.62
C VAL A 54 39.80 1.29 -12.34
N ASN A 55 39.78 2.56 -11.97
CA ASN A 55 40.39 3.04 -10.73
C ASN A 55 39.78 2.38 -9.50
N ALA A 56 38.46 2.15 -9.52
CA ALA A 56 37.75 1.49 -8.44
C ALA A 56 38.16 0.01 -8.27
N LEU A 57 38.53 -0.69 -9.34
CA LEU A 57 39.01 -2.08 -9.30
C LEU A 57 40.31 -2.29 -8.52
N ARG A 58 41.08 -1.22 -8.26
CA ARG A 58 42.27 -1.28 -7.39
C ARG A 58 41.92 -1.63 -5.94
N ARG A 59 40.67 -1.41 -5.52
CA ARG A 59 40.20 -1.76 -4.17
C ARG A 59 39.82 -3.24 -4.12
N ALA A 60 40.43 -3.97 -3.19
CA ALA A 60 40.25 -5.41 -3.06
C ALA A 60 38.77 -5.80 -2.83
N GLY A 61 38.28 -6.76 -3.60
CA GLY A 61 36.90 -7.26 -3.50
C GLY A 61 35.84 -6.40 -4.20
N THR A 62 36.25 -5.38 -4.96
CA THR A 62 35.36 -4.59 -5.82
C THR A 62 34.93 -5.40 -7.04
N VAL A 63 33.63 -5.37 -7.34
CA VAL A 63 33.06 -5.88 -8.59
C VAL A 63 32.57 -4.68 -9.40
N LEU A 64 33.05 -4.59 -10.64
CA LEU A 64 32.66 -3.58 -11.62
C LEU A 64 31.59 -4.15 -12.55
N VAL A 65 30.47 -3.47 -12.67
CA VAL A 65 29.38 -3.81 -13.59
C VAL A 65 29.18 -2.65 -14.56
N PHE A 66 29.32 -2.92 -15.86
CA PHE A 66 28.80 -2.02 -16.89
C PHE A 66 27.35 -2.38 -17.14
N SER A 67 26.44 -1.42 -17.00
CA SER A 67 25.01 -1.66 -17.11
C SER A 67 24.35 -0.70 -18.09
N GLY A 68 23.59 -1.29 -19.03
CA GLY A 68 22.86 -0.58 -20.07
C GLY A 68 22.53 -1.47 -21.27
N ALA A 69 21.25 -1.50 -21.64
CA ALA A 69 20.73 -2.22 -22.79
C ALA A 69 21.06 -1.52 -24.13
N LYS A 70 20.53 -2.05 -25.23
CA LYS A 70 20.71 -1.43 -26.56
C LYS A 70 20.02 -0.06 -26.65
N THR A 71 20.71 0.94 -27.19
CA THR A 71 20.13 2.27 -27.45
C THR A 71 19.09 2.23 -28.57
N GLU A 72 19.29 1.38 -29.58
CA GLU A 72 18.44 1.23 -30.75
C GLU A 72 18.25 -0.26 -31.11
N ARG A 73 17.12 -0.60 -31.75
CA ARG A 73 16.76 -2.01 -32.08
C ARG A 73 17.82 -2.71 -32.93
N ASN A 74 18.46 -1.96 -33.84
CA ASN A 74 19.43 -2.48 -34.79
C ASN A 74 20.88 -2.31 -34.33
N ALA A 75 21.11 -1.85 -33.09
CA ALA A 75 22.46 -1.67 -32.59
C ALA A 75 23.20 -3.02 -32.50
N PRO A 76 24.49 -3.06 -32.92
CA PRO A 76 25.25 -4.30 -33.03
C PRO A 76 25.50 -4.96 -31.67
N THR A 77 25.64 -4.16 -30.62
CA THR A 77 25.95 -4.58 -29.24
C THR A 77 25.08 -3.82 -28.23
N SER A 78 25.09 -4.22 -26.96
CA SER A 78 24.51 -3.43 -25.86
C SER A 78 25.42 -2.26 -25.47
N GLU A 79 24.88 -1.28 -24.75
CA GLU A 79 25.71 -0.22 -24.15
C GLU A 79 26.78 -0.84 -23.22
N ALA A 80 26.39 -1.80 -22.37
CA ALA A 80 27.29 -2.51 -21.47
C ALA A 80 28.45 -3.25 -22.17
N ASP A 81 28.14 -4.03 -23.22
CA ASP A 81 29.16 -4.76 -23.99
C ASP A 81 30.13 -3.81 -24.69
N SER A 82 29.62 -2.69 -25.21
CA SER A 82 30.47 -1.70 -25.86
C SER A 82 31.48 -1.08 -24.89
N TYR A 83 31.08 -0.84 -23.64
CA TYR A 83 31.96 -0.33 -22.58
C TYR A 83 32.98 -1.39 -22.15
N ARG A 84 32.58 -2.67 -22.06
CA ARG A 84 33.51 -3.77 -21.81
C ARG A 84 34.54 -3.92 -22.92
N ASN A 85 34.14 -3.76 -24.19
CA ASN A 85 35.09 -3.81 -25.30
C ASN A 85 36.12 -2.69 -25.20
N ILE A 86 35.70 -1.47 -24.83
CA ILE A 86 36.62 -0.37 -24.54
C ILE A 86 37.54 -0.72 -23.36
N LEU A 87 37.00 -1.31 -22.28
CA LEU A 87 37.80 -1.75 -21.14
C LEU A 87 38.93 -2.70 -21.59
N VAL A 88 38.60 -3.70 -22.41
CA VAL A 88 39.57 -4.67 -22.94
C VAL A 88 40.59 -4.00 -23.86
N HIS A 89 40.14 -3.16 -24.79
CA HIS A 89 41.03 -2.55 -25.78
C HIS A 89 41.94 -1.46 -25.20
N CYS A 90 41.42 -0.60 -24.32
CA CYS A 90 42.17 0.55 -23.80
C CYS A 90 42.88 0.26 -22.47
N PHE A 91 42.39 -0.70 -21.69
CA PHE A 91 42.92 -0.99 -20.35
C PHE A 91 43.27 -2.47 -20.13
N GLY A 92 43.15 -3.33 -21.15
CA GLY A 92 43.39 -4.77 -21.03
C GLY A 92 44.85 -5.16 -20.78
N GLU A 93 45.81 -4.26 -21.00
CA GLU A 93 47.21 -4.46 -20.61
C GLU A 93 47.48 -4.11 -19.14
N SER A 94 46.52 -3.52 -18.42
CA SER A 94 46.68 -3.20 -17.01
C SER A 94 46.54 -4.46 -16.14
N ASP A 95 47.56 -4.74 -15.31
CA ASP A 95 47.54 -5.86 -14.35
C ASP A 95 46.26 -5.91 -13.51
N VAL A 96 45.77 -4.75 -13.08
CA VAL A 96 44.54 -4.63 -12.26
C VAL A 96 43.31 -5.10 -13.03
N VAL A 97 43.23 -4.78 -14.32
CA VAL A 97 42.10 -5.14 -15.19
C VAL A 97 42.20 -6.61 -15.58
N GLN A 98 43.39 -7.10 -15.95
CA GLN A 98 43.61 -8.52 -16.24
C GLN A 98 43.23 -9.39 -15.05
N GLN A 99 43.74 -9.06 -13.86
CA GLN A 99 43.41 -9.77 -12.62
C GLN A 99 41.91 -9.70 -12.32
N ALA A 100 41.28 -8.53 -12.48
CA ALA A 100 39.83 -8.41 -12.26
C ALA A 100 39.00 -9.23 -13.25
N MET A 101 39.42 -9.34 -14.51
CA MET A 101 38.76 -10.19 -15.49
C MET A 101 38.93 -11.67 -15.15
N THR A 102 40.14 -12.10 -14.79
CA THR A 102 40.43 -13.47 -14.34
C THR A 102 39.64 -13.85 -13.09
N ASP A 103 39.50 -12.93 -12.13
CA ASP A 103 38.75 -13.12 -10.89
C ASP A 103 37.21 -13.06 -11.08
N GLY A 104 36.73 -12.82 -12.30
CA GLY A 104 35.30 -12.61 -12.57
C GLY A 104 34.71 -11.37 -11.87
N ARG A 105 35.53 -10.34 -11.65
CA ARG A 105 35.14 -9.08 -10.99
C ARG A 105 34.67 -7.99 -11.96
N THR A 106 34.67 -8.26 -13.26
CA THR A 106 34.14 -7.36 -14.30
C THR A 106 32.97 -8.02 -15.01
N LEU A 107 31.77 -7.44 -14.89
CA LEU A 107 30.53 -7.99 -15.41
C LEU A 107 29.84 -7.02 -16.36
N CYS A 108 28.95 -7.55 -17.19
CA CYS A 108 28.04 -6.78 -18.03
C CYS A 108 26.60 -7.12 -17.69
N GLU A 109 25.76 -6.10 -17.76
CA GLU A 109 24.32 -6.17 -17.58
C GLU A 109 23.66 -5.41 -18.74
N ASP A 110 23.01 -6.14 -19.64
CA ASP A 110 22.55 -5.67 -20.95
C ASP A 110 21.02 -5.57 -21.06
N ALA A 111 20.28 -5.78 -19.97
CA ALA A 111 18.82 -5.69 -19.92
C ALA A 111 18.32 -4.33 -19.38
N ALA A 112 19.15 -3.53 -18.71
CA ALA A 112 18.70 -2.27 -18.15
C ALA A 112 18.36 -1.21 -19.21
N THR A 113 17.09 -0.83 -19.27
CA THR A 113 16.57 0.17 -20.21
C THR A 113 16.47 1.58 -19.63
N ASP A 114 16.62 1.74 -18.31
CA ASP A 114 16.64 3.04 -17.62
C ASP A 114 17.59 3.06 -16.41
N SER A 115 17.66 4.21 -15.73
CA SER A 115 18.56 4.42 -14.59
C SER A 115 18.20 3.60 -13.34
N TYR A 116 16.93 3.25 -13.13
CA TYR A 116 16.51 2.41 -12.01
C TYR A 116 16.96 0.96 -12.25
N GLN A 117 16.70 0.45 -13.45
CA GLN A 117 17.12 -0.89 -13.86
C GLN A 117 18.65 -1.03 -13.85
N ASN A 118 19.39 0.03 -14.22
CA ASN A 118 20.85 0.00 -14.16
C ASN A 118 21.37 -0.36 -12.76
N LEU A 119 20.74 0.20 -11.71
CA LEU A 119 21.11 -0.07 -10.33
C LEU A 119 20.64 -1.47 -9.89
N LEU A 120 19.34 -1.77 -10.10
CA LEU A 120 18.72 -3.00 -9.65
C LEU A 120 19.36 -4.24 -10.29
N PHE A 121 19.53 -4.25 -11.61
CA PHE A 121 20.05 -5.41 -12.33
C PHE A 121 21.54 -5.61 -12.05
N SER A 122 22.31 -4.53 -11.86
CA SER A 122 23.70 -4.63 -11.41
C SER A 122 23.83 -5.24 -10.01
N LEU A 123 22.89 -4.92 -9.11
CA LEU A 123 22.83 -5.51 -7.78
C LEU A 123 22.55 -7.02 -7.84
N ILE A 124 21.64 -7.44 -8.72
CA ILE A 124 21.36 -8.85 -8.99
C ILE A 124 22.60 -9.56 -9.55
N LYS A 125 23.26 -8.97 -10.56
CA LYS A 125 24.50 -9.52 -11.14
C LYS A 125 25.61 -9.68 -10.10
N TYR A 126 25.74 -8.73 -9.17
CA TYR A 126 26.66 -8.86 -8.05
C TYR A 126 26.35 -10.08 -7.19
N TYR A 127 25.08 -10.26 -6.82
CA TYR A 127 24.62 -11.36 -5.99
C TYR A 127 24.83 -12.72 -6.68
N GLU A 128 24.52 -12.82 -7.97
CA GLU A 128 24.76 -14.03 -8.78
C GLU A 128 26.23 -14.50 -8.70
N VAL A 129 27.18 -13.56 -8.72
CA VAL A 129 28.61 -13.88 -8.71
C VAL A 129 29.19 -14.05 -7.31
N LYS A 130 28.67 -13.35 -6.30
CA LYS A 130 29.25 -13.33 -4.94
C LYS A 130 28.46 -14.12 -3.90
N GLY A 131 27.21 -14.51 -4.19
CA GLY A 131 26.30 -15.19 -3.25
C GLY A 131 25.92 -14.36 -2.02
N LYS A 132 26.21 -13.05 -2.04
CA LYS A 132 25.94 -12.11 -0.95
C LYS A 132 25.79 -10.70 -1.50
N TRP A 133 25.06 -9.87 -0.79
CA TRP A 133 24.87 -8.45 -1.15
C TRP A 133 26.14 -7.62 -0.88
N PRO A 134 26.41 -6.58 -1.68
CA PRO A 134 27.54 -5.68 -1.44
C PRO A 134 27.34 -4.92 -0.13
N ARG A 135 28.42 -4.47 0.51
CA ARG A 135 28.34 -3.56 1.66
C ARG A 135 28.18 -2.11 1.25
N MET A 136 28.67 -1.77 0.07
CA MET A 136 28.73 -0.42 -0.47
C MET A 136 28.42 -0.47 -1.97
N ILE A 137 27.57 0.44 -2.44
CA ILE A 137 27.33 0.66 -3.87
C ILE A 137 27.94 2.01 -4.27
N THR A 138 28.73 2.01 -5.34
CA THR A 138 29.22 3.24 -5.98
C THR A 138 28.66 3.31 -7.40
N VAL A 139 27.84 4.31 -7.68
CA VAL A 139 27.28 4.54 -9.02
C VAL A 139 28.12 5.60 -9.73
N ILE A 140 28.67 5.26 -10.89
CA ILE A 140 29.39 6.18 -11.76
C ILE A 140 28.44 6.62 -12.87
N THR A 141 28.13 7.92 -12.90
CA THR A 141 27.19 8.51 -13.85
C THR A 141 27.42 10.03 -13.93
N HIS A 142 26.53 10.76 -14.60
CA HIS A 142 26.56 12.23 -14.62
C HIS A 142 26.17 12.82 -13.26
N SER A 143 26.84 13.88 -12.82
CA SER A 143 26.57 14.51 -11.50
C SER A 143 25.16 15.07 -11.40
N PHE A 144 24.56 15.55 -12.50
CA PHE A 144 23.18 16.02 -12.46
C PHE A 144 22.17 14.89 -12.15
N LYS A 145 22.51 13.62 -12.40
CA LYS A 145 21.65 12.45 -12.08
C LYS A 145 21.78 11.98 -10.62
N GLU A 146 22.65 12.59 -9.82
CA GLU A 146 22.97 12.14 -8.45
C GLU A 146 21.74 12.06 -7.56
N ALA A 147 20.94 13.12 -7.50
CA ALA A 147 19.70 13.16 -6.72
C ALA A 147 18.76 12.01 -7.09
N ARG A 148 18.70 11.62 -8.36
CA ARG A 148 17.85 10.50 -8.81
C ARG A 148 18.30 9.16 -8.24
N PHE A 149 19.60 8.93 -8.13
CA PHE A 149 20.11 7.67 -7.55
C PHE A 149 19.99 7.65 -6.03
N LEU A 150 20.27 8.78 -5.37
CA LEU A 150 20.28 8.85 -3.90
C LEU A 150 18.89 9.03 -3.29
N GLU A 151 18.01 9.85 -3.89
CA GLU A 151 16.69 10.20 -3.35
C GLU A 151 15.54 9.36 -3.94
N CYS A 152 15.80 8.58 -4.99
CA CYS A 152 14.74 7.79 -5.63
C CYS A 152 15.13 6.33 -5.80
N HIS A 153 16.22 6.04 -6.53
CA HIS A 153 16.55 4.65 -6.84
C HIS A 153 16.99 3.86 -5.61
N ALA A 154 17.81 4.44 -4.75
CA ALA A 154 18.23 3.82 -3.48
C ALA A 154 17.02 3.45 -2.61
N ASP A 155 16.10 4.40 -2.43
CA ASP A 155 14.87 4.20 -1.68
C ASP A 155 13.98 3.14 -2.35
N ALA A 156 13.85 3.16 -3.68
CA ALA A 156 13.06 2.19 -4.43
C ALA A 156 13.59 0.76 -4.34
N ILE A 157 14.90 0.56 -4.18
CA ILE A 157 15.49 -0.77 -3.90
C ILE A 157 15.69 -1.05 -2.41
N CYS A 158 15.16 -0.19 -1.52
CA CYS A 158 15.30 -0.26 -0.07
C CYS A 158 16.77 -0.35 0.41
N TRP A 159 17.69 0.34 -0.28
CA TRP A 159 19.11 0.33 0.04
C TRP A 159 19.48 1.49 0.97
N PRO A 160 20.22 1.27 2.08
CA PRO A 160 20.57 2.34 3.01
C PRO A 160 21.34 3.48 2.34
N SER A 161 20.92 4.73 2.58
CA SER A 161 21.53 5.93 1.98
C SER A 161 23.02 6.07 2.32
N GLU A 162 23.42 5.68 3.53
CA GLU A 162 24.82 5.62 3.98
C GLU A 162 25.66 4.58 3.22
N ARG A 163 24.99 3.65 2.54
CA ARG A 163 25.59 2.52 1.81
C ARG A 163 25.42 2.62 0.29
N ILE A 164 25.12 3.81 -0.22
CA ILE A 164 25.22 4.14 -1.63
C ILE A 164 25.89 5.51 -1.80
N ARG A 165 26.71 5.64 -2.84
CA ARG A 165 27.29 6.93 -3.26
C ARG A 165 27.28 7.05 -4.76
N VAL A 166 27.22 8.29 -5.24
CA VAL A 166 27.32 8.60 -6.66
C VAL A 166 28.64 9.31 -6.92
N GLN A 167 29.41 8.81 -7.88
CA GLN A 167 30.53 9.52 -8.45
C GLN A 167 30.07 10.20 -9.73
N GLY A 168 29.66 11.47 -9.58
CA GLY A 168 29.19 12.31 -10.68
C GLY A 168 30.33 12.85 -11.54
N LEU A 169 30.32 12.56 -12.84
CA LEU A 169 31.26 13.07 -13.83
C LEU A 169 30.49 13.68 -15.01
N ASN A 170 30.64 14.98 -15.22
CA ASN A 170 30.00 15.72 -16.31
C ASN A 170 31.05 16.14 -17.36
N PRO A 171 30.67 16.33 -18.64
CA PRO A 171 31.51 17.05 -19.59
C PRO A 171 31.70 18.51 -19.13
N PRO A 172 32.74 19.20 -19.59
CA PRO A 172 32.92 20.62 -19.31
C PRO A 172 31.88 21.43 -20.09
N PHE A 173 30.68 21.57 -19.52
CA PHE A 173 29.56 22.28 -20.13
C PHE A 173 29.73 23.81 -20.04
N PRO A 174 29.30 24.55 -21.08
CA PRO A 174 28.89 25.94 -20.92
C PRO A 174 27.72 26.04 -19.93
N LEU A 175 27.72 27.07 -19.07
CA LEU A 175 26.71 27.24 -18.00
C LEU A 175 25.25 27.27 -18.52
N SER A 176 25.02 27.69 -19.75
CA SER A 176 23.69 27.75 -20.37
C SER A 176 23.09 26.37 -20.63
N GLU A 177 23.85 25.44 -21.20
CA GLU A 177 23.38 24.07 -21.46
C GLU A 177 23.23 23.25 -20.18
N LEU A 178 24.08 23.50 -19.18
CA LEU A 178 23.99 22.83 -17.88
C LEU A 178 22.64 23.11 -17.20
N ARG A 179 22.08 24.33 -17.33
CA ARG A 179 20.75 24.68 -16.78
C ARG A 179 19.62 23.94 -17.49
N GLU A 180 19.70 23.79 -18.82
CA GLU A 180 18.69 23.05 -19.59
C GLU A 180 18.68 21.57 -19.21
N VAL A 181 19.86 20.96 -19.12
CA VAL A 181 20.02 19.55 -18.70
C VAL A 181 19.52 19.35 -17.26
N GLN A 182 19.81 20.28 -16.35
CA GLN A 182 19.28 20.25 -14.98
C GLN A 182 17.76 20.39 -14.93
N GLY A 183 17.16 21.19 -15.81
CA GLY A 183 15.70 21.32 -15.92
C GLY A 183 15.03 20.01 -16.35
N LEU A 184 15.52 19.39 -17.42
CA LEU A 184 15.04 18.09 -17.90
C LEU A 184 15.26 16.96 -16.88
N GLU A 185 16.37 17.04 -16.16
CA GLU A 185 16.68 16.10 -15.09
C GLU A 185 15.72 16.25 -13.92
N LYS A 186 15.36 17.48 -13.54
CA LYS A 186 14.35 17.75 -12.51
C LYS A 186 12.99 17.18 -12.89
N GLU A 187 12.54 17.37 -14.13
CA GLU A 187 11.30 16.74 -14.62
C GLU A 187 11.38 15.21 -14.54
N THR A 188 12.51 14.62 -14.92
CA THR A 188 12.70 13.16 -14.84
C THR A 188 12.78 12.67 -13.39
N LEU A 189 13.37 13.45 -12.49
CA LEU A 189 13.40 13.18 -11.05
C LEU A 189 11.97 13.17 -10.50
N ASP A 190 11.16 14.17 -10.85
CA ASP A 190 9.76 14.25 -10.43
C ASP A 190 8.95 13.05 -10.94
N LEU A 191 9.23 12.58 -12.16
CA LEU A 191 8.63 11.34 -12.69
C LEU A 191 9.01 10.11 -11.85
N PHE A 192 10.29 9.95 -11.49
CA PHE A 192 10.72 8.84 -10.64
C PHE A 192 10.27 9.01 -9.17
N LYS A 193 10.07 10.22 -8.66
CA LYS A 193 9.44 10.45 -7.35
C LYS A 193 7.98 10.00 -7.35
N ALA A 194 7.26 10.23 -8.44
CA ALA A 194 5.87 9.81 -8.60
C ALA A 194 5.72 8.31 -8.90
N ASP A 195 6.66 7.72 -9.64
CA ASP A 195 6.68 6.30 -10.02
C ASP A 195 8.09 5.71 -9.86
N PRO A 196 8.50 5.37 -8.62
CA PRO A 196 9.87 4.95 -8.30
C PRO A 196 10.32 3.69 -9.06
N HIS A 197 9.38 2.81 -9.38
CA HIS A 197 9.66 1.58 -10.10
C HIS A 197 9.46 1.71 -11.62
N GLY A 198 8.97 2.84 -12.13
CA GLY A 198 8.77 3.10 -13.57
C GLY A 198 7.74 2.19 -14.25
N VAL A 199 6.68 1.81 -13.53
CA VAL A 199 5.65 0.86 -14.00
C VAL A 199 4.54 1.57 -14.79
N HIS A 200 4.37 2.88 -14.60
CA HIS A 200 3.36 3.71 -15.24
C HIS A 200 3.95 4.62 -16.33
N ALA A 201 3.09 5.11 -17.21
CA ALA A 201 3.50 6.09 -18.23
C ALA A 201 3.86 7.42 -17.54
N PRO A 202 4.91 8.13 -17.99
CA PRO A 202 5.67 7.92 -19.23
C PRO A 202 6.88 6.96 -19.10
N LEU A 203 7.25 6.53 -17.90
CA LEU A 203 8.44 5.70 -17.66
C LEU A 203 8.30 4.30 -18.28
N SER A 204 7.15 3.66 -18.12
CA SER A 204 6.90 2.36 -18.76
C SER A 204 6.88 2.46 -20.28
N SER A 205 6.35 3.55 -20.84
CA SER A 205 6.39 3.82 -22.29
C SER A 205 7.82 3.97 -22.80
N LYS A 206 8.70 4.60 -22.03
CA LYS A 206 10.14 4.71 -22.34
C LYS A 206 10.82 3.34 -22.37
N ARG A 207 10.47 2.44 -21.44
CA ARG A 207 10.95 1.04 -21.42
C ARG A 207 10.42 0.24 -22.61
N SER A 208 9.13 0.37 -22.93
CA SER A 208 8.52 -0.28 -24.10
C SER A 208 9.12 0.22 -25.42
N ALA A 209 9.48 1.51 -25.51
CA ALA A 209 10.16 2.06 -26.69
C ALA A 209 11.55 1.44 -26.91
N ARG A 210 12.25 1.11 -25.82
CA ARG A 210 13.50 0.33 -25.82
C ARG A 210 13.29 -1.19 -25.93
N GLN A 211 12.08 -1.60 -26.35
CA GLN A 211 11.64 -2.99 -26.52
C GLN A 211 11.83 -3.87 -25.28
N TRP A 212 11.36 -3.39 -24.12
CA TRP A 212 10.91 -4.33 -23.09
C TRP A 212 9.79 -5.18 -23.69
N SER A 213 10.13 -6.36 -24.20
CA SER A 213 9.14 -7.34 -24.65
C SER A 213 8.67 -8.08 -23.40
N ALA A 214 7.35 -8.18 -23.20
CA ALA A 214 6.77 -9.05 -22.17
C ALA A 214 7.17 -10.54 -22.34
N ASN A 215 7.77 -10.90 -23.49
CA ASN A 215 8.30 -12.22 -23.81
C ASN A 215 9.82 -12.36 -23.60
N VAL A 216 10.54 -11.29 -23.21
CA VAL A 216 11.93 -11.40 -22.74
C VAL A 216 11.88 -11.54 -21.23
N ASP A 217 11.16 -12.56 -20.79
CA ASP A 217 11.28 -13.07 -19.44
C ASP A 217 12.57 -13.89 -19.42
N GLN A 218 13.73 -13.22 -19.37
CA GLN A 218 15.01 -13.89 -19.12
C GLN A 218 15.04 -14.54 -17.71
N LEU A 219 14.03 -14.26 -16.88
CA LEU A 219 13.75 -14.98 -15.63
C LEU A 219 12.97 -16.30 -15.86
N GLY A 220 12.42 -16.53 -17.05
CA GLY A 220 11.63 -17.72 -17.39
C GLY A 220 12.43 -19.00 -17.66
N ASN A 221 13.75 -18.91 -17.84
CA ASN A 221 14.64 -20.06 -18.08
C ASN A 221 15.46 -20.48 -16.85
N ILE A 222 15.01 -20.14 -15.64
CA ILE A 222 15.47 -20.84 -14.44
C ILE A 222 14.70 -22.16 -14.37
N SER A 223 15.18 -23.17 -15.10
CA SER A 223 14.73 -24.55 -14.94
C SER A 223 15.05 -24.98 -13.52
N ASP A 224 14.01 -25.10 -12.70
CA ASP A 224 13.88 -25.87 -11.45
C ASP A 224 15.21 -26.36 -10.86
N LEU A 225 16.09 -25.42 -10.50
CA LEU A 225 17.10 -25.65 -9.49
C LEU A 225 16.32 -25.44 -8.20
N SER A 226 16.18 -26.53 -7.47
CA SER A 226 15.83 -26.61 -6.05
C SER A 226 16.84 -25.83 -5.18
N LEU A 227 17.00 -24.55 -5.49
CA LEU A 227 17.45 -23.52 -4.59
C LEU A 227 16.18 -22.93 -3.98
N PRO A 228 16.14 -22.73 -2.66
CA PRO A 228 14.97 -22.24 -1.97
C PRO A 228 14.53 -20.93 -2.62
N ARG A 229 13.21 -20.81 -2.88
CA ARG A 229 12.55 -19.59 -3.36
C ARG A 229 13.26 -18.35 -2.80
N PRO A 230 13.48 -17.27 -3.57
CA PRO A 230 13.82 -16.00 -2.94
C PRO A 230 12.73 -15.79 -1.90
N LEU A 231 13.14 -15.64 -0.64
CA LEU A 231 12.27 -15.12 0.38
C LEU A 231 11.58 -13.96 -0.31
N SER A 232 10.25 -14.05 -0.45
CA SER A 232 9.50 -12.83 -0.64
C SER A 232 10.07 -11.87 0.41
N LEU A 233 9.98 -10.57 0.15
CA LEU A 233 9.60 -9.73 1.27
C LEU A 233 8.21 -10.22 1.73
N ARG A 234 8.14 -11.43 2.35
CA ARG A 234 7.65 -11.58 3.71
C ARG A 234 8.16 -10.29 4.31
N GLY A 235 7.23 -9.40 4.66
CA GLY A 235 7.57 -8.38 5.62
C GLY A 235 8.53 -9.06 6.58
N ILE A 236 9.70 -8.47 6.74
CA ILE A 236 10.57 -8.84 7.83
C ILE A 236 9.70 -8.59 9.09
N ARG A 237 8.81 -9.52 9.48
CA ARG A 237 9.14 -10.47 10.53
C ARG A 237 10.48 -11.06 10.10
N LEU A 238 11.62 -10.51 10.50
CA LEU A 238 11.95 -10.37 11.91
C LEU A 238 11.08 -11.34 12.74
N GLN A 239 11.17 -12.63 12.43
CA GLN A 239 11.82 -13.44 13.44
C GLN A 239 13.27 -12.96 13.39
N SER A 240 13.62 -11.87 14.04
CA SER A 240 13.91 -11.84 15.45
C SER A 240 14.66 -13.09 15.92
N THR A 241 15.56 -13.62 15.09
CA THR A 241 16.71 -14.40 15.60
C THR A 241 17.92 -13.51 15.91
N ALA A 242 17.80 -12.20 15.71
CA ALA A 242 18.14 -11.29 16.78
C ALA A 242 16.81 -10.86 17.38
N ALA A 243 16.39 -11.45 18.49
CA ALA A 243 15.24 -10.98 19.27
C ALA A 243 15.17 -9.45 19.16
N ALA A 244 14.28 -8.93 18.30
CA ALA A 244 13.72 -7.61 18.53
C ALA A 244 13.03 -7.85 19.86
N ALA A 245 13.63 -7.36 20.94
CA ALA A 245 13.25 -7.65 22.31
C ALA A 245 11.77 -8.03 22.37
N ASP A 246 11.51 -9.33 22.57
CA ASP A 246 10.26 -9.98 22.20
C ASP A 246 9.06 -9.17 22.70
N GLY A 247 8.02 -8.96 21.89
CA GLY A 247 6.79 -8.33 22.35
C GLY A 247 6.88 -6.83 22.72
N ALA A 248 8.06 -6.20 22.70
CA ALA A 248 8.22 -4.85 23.25
C ALA A 248 7.35 -3.80 22.53
N ILE A 249 6.49 -3.13 23.31
CA ILE A 249 5.68 -1.99 22.88
C ILE A 249 6.59 -0.76 22.76
N SER A 250 6.34 0.13 21.79
CA SER A 250 7.14 1.34 21.65
C SER A 250 7.03 2.22 22.91
N PRO A 251 8.12 2.90 23.33
CA PRO A 251 8.09 3.76 24.51
C PRO A 251 7.01 4.85 24.44
N ALA A 252 6.72 5.35 23.23
CA ALA A 252 5.68 6.35 23.00
C ALA A 252 4.27 5.80 23.29
N LEU A 253 3.96 4.59 22.82
CA LEU A 253 2.69 3.91 23.11
C LEU A 253 2.54 3.59 24.59
N LEU A 254 3.62 3.18 25.28
CA LEU A 254 3.61 2.94 26.71
C LEU A 254 3.37 4.24 27.51
N SER A 255 4.00 5.35 27.10
CA SER A 255 3.76 6.66 27.71
C SER A 255 2.29 7.06 27.60
N ARG A 256 1.70 6.88 26.42
CA ARG A 256 0.27 7.11 26.20
C ARG A 256 -0.61 6.21 27.07
N ALA A 257 -0.33 4.91 27.12
CA ALA A 257 -1.08 3.97 27.96
C ALA A 257 -1.08 4.40 29.44
N ARG A 258 0.08 4.81 29.96
CA ARG A 258 0.23 5.33 31.32
C ARG A 258 -0.52 6.64 31.53
N SER A 259 -0.52 7.54 30.54
CA SER A 259 -1.31 8.77 30.60
C SER A 259 -2.82 8.48 30.65
N MET A 260 -3.28 7.49 29.88
CA MET A 260 -4.68 7.05 29.88
C MET A 260 -5.08 6.37 31.21
N ALA A 261 -4.18 5.58 31.80
CA ALA A 261 -4.38 5.00 33.13
C ALA A 261 -4.44 6.08 34.23
N LYS A 262 -3.59 7.11 34.15
CA LYS A 262 -3.67 8.27 35.06
C LYS A 262 -5.00 9.01 34.91
N GLU A 263 -5.46 9.22 33.68
CA GLU A 263 -6.77 9.83 33.43
C GLU A 263 -7.92 8.97 33.99
N HIS A 264 -7.81 7.65 33.88
CA HIS A 264 -8.76 6.71 34.49
C HIS A 264 -8.84 6.89 36.01
N ASP A 265 -7.70 6.97 36.70
CA ASP A 265 -7.65 7.20 38.15
C ASP A 265 -8.26 8.56 38.54
N GLU A 266 -7.96 9.62 37.78
CA GLU A 266 -8.53 10.96 38.00
C GLU A 266 -10.05 10.99 37.82
N ILE A 267 -10.58 10.32 36.79
CA ILE A 267 -12.02 10.21 36.55
C ILE A 267 -12.68 9.34 37.64
N THR A 268 -12.02 8.26 38.06
CA THR A 268 -12.51 7.41 39.16
C THR A 268 -12.68 8.22 40.44
N ALA A 269 -11.68 9.05 40.79
CA ALA A 269 -11.74 9.93 41.95
C ALA A 269 -12.88 10.96 41.83
N LYS A 270 -13.04 11.59 40.65
CA LYS A 270 -14.13 12.55 40.40
C LYS A 270 -15.51 11.93 40.50
N LEU A 271 -15.69 10.72 40.00
CA LEU A 271 -16.98 9.99 40.06
C LEU A 271 -17.33 9.54 41.47
N ALA A 272 -16.33 9.33 42.34
CA ALA A 272 -16.56 9.05 43.74
C ALA A 272 -17.13 10.28 44.49
N GLU A 273 -16.82 11.49 44.02
CA GLU A 273 -17.35 12.75 44.58
C GLU A 273 -18.68 13.16 43.96
N ASN A 274 -18.83 13.08 42.63
CA ASN A 274 -20.04 13.46 41.89
C ASN A 274 -20.28 12.52 40.70
N PHE A 275 -21.46 11.89 40.66
CA PHE A 275 -21.83 11.00 39.56
C PHE A 275 -22.20 11.81 38.30
N ASP A 276 -21.45 11.57 37.22
CA ASP A 276 -21.73 12.10 35.88
C ASP A 276 -21.72 10.95 34.86
N THR A 277 -22.78 10.85 34.06
CA THR A 277 -22.95 9.79 33.05
C THR A 277 -21.88 9.85 31.96
N LYS A 278 -21.37 11.05 31.63
CA LYS A 278 -20.31 11.22 30.63
C LYS A 278 -18.97 10.70 31.15
N ALA A 279 -18.59 11.13 32.35
CA ALA A 279 -17.42 10.64 33.04
C ALA A 279 -17.47 9.11 33.24
N ALA A 280 -18.63 8.54 33.59
CA ALA A 280 -18.80 7.10 33.75
C ALA A 280 -18.61 6.32 32.43
N LYS A 281 -19.10 6.83 31.31
CA LYS A 281 -18.90 6.22 29.98
C LYS A 281 -17.42 6.27 29.56
N LYS A 282 -16.76 7.40 29.77
CA LYS A 282 -15.32 7.56 29.50
C LYS A 282 -14.47 6.65 30.38
N LEU A 283 -14.83 6.51 31.65
CA LEU A 283 -14.17 5.57 32.57
C LEU A 283 -14.25 4.13 32.06
N GLY A 284 -15.42 3.70 31.58
CA GLY A 284 -15.59 2.37 31.00
C GLY A 284 -14.69 2.13 29.77
N GLN A 285 -14.53 3.14 28.92
CA GLN A 285 -13.64 3.08 27.75
C GLN A 285 -12.17 3.00 28.15
N LEU A 286 -11.74 3.73 29.18
CA LEU A 286 -10.36 3.71 29.66
C LEU A 286 -10.02 2.45 30.48
N SER A 287 -11.03 1.75 30.99
CA SER A 287 -10.82 0.57 31.84
C SER A 287 -10.18 -0.59 31.08
N SER A 288 -10.49 -0.78 29.79
CA SER A 288 -9.85 -1.81 28.96
C SER A 288 -8.35 -1.58 28.81
N VAL A 289 -7.94 -0.34 28.55
CA VAL A 289 -6.53 0.06 28.44
C VAL A 289 -5.82 -0.08 29.77
N THR A 290 -6.47 0.32 30.87
CA THR A 290 -5.88 0.27 32.21
C THR A 290 -5.66 -1.16 32.68
N ASN A 291 -6.62 -2.07 32.42
CA ASN A 291 -6.46 -3.49 32.74
C ASN A 291 -5.34 -4.11 31.89
N ALA A 292 -5.38 -3.91 30.56
CA ALA A 292 -4.35 -4.42 29.67
C ALA A 292 -2.94 -3.90 30.03
N LEU A 293 -2.83 -2.65 30.49
CA LEU A 293 -1.58 -2.09 30.99
C LEU A 293 -1.11 -2.80 32.26
N LYS A 294 -1.99 -3.07 33.23
CA LYS A 294 -1.66 -3.83 34.45
C LYS A 294 -1.22 -5.26 34.13
N GLU A 295 -1.90 -5.93 33.20
CA GLU A 295 -1.48 -7.26 32.74
C GLU A 295 -0.11 -7.21 32.06
N TRP A 296 0.15 -6.19 31.25
CA TRP A 296 1.45 -5.98 30.61
C TRP A 296 2.56 -5.69 31.62
N GLU A 297 2.32 -4.81 32.59
CA GLU A 297 3.29 -4.49 33.66
C GLU A 297 3.60 -5.73 34.49
N LYS A 298 2.58 -6.51 34.86
CA LYS A 298 2.77 -7.79 35.58
C LYS A 298 3.63 -8.77 34.77
N ALA A 299 3.35 -8.95 33.48
CA ALA A 299 4.13 -9.85 32.63
C ALA A 299 5.56 -9.35 32.41
N ASN A 300 5.74 -8.02 32.28
CA ASN A 300 7.05 -7.39 32.16
C ASN A 300 7.88 -7.60 33.42
N ASP A 301 7.28 -7.40 34.59
CA ASP A 301 7.95 -7.52 35.88
C ASP A 301 8.39 -8.97 36.12
N SER A 302 7.50 -9.96 35.93
CA SER A 302 7.85 -11.39 36.03
C SER A 302 9.01 -11.78 35.10
N LEU A 303 8.99 -11.27 33.87
CA LEU A 303 10.03 -11.54 32.89
C LEU A 303 11.35 -10.85 33.24
N SER A 304 11.30 -9.65 33.83
CA SER A 304 12.47 -8.93 34.32
C SER A 304 13.09 -9.61 35.54
N GLU A 305 12.27 -10.15 36.45
CA GLU A 305 12.70 -10.91 37.63
C GLU A 305 13.43 -12.18 37.21
N LEU A 306 12.85 -12.96 36.30
CA LEU A 306 13.48 -14.17 35.74
C LEU A 306 14.82 -13.85 35.06
N ARG A 307 14.88 -12.80 34.22
CA ARG A 307 16.14 -12.37 33.59
C ARG A 307 17.18 -11.92 34.62
N THR A 308 16.75 -11.29 35.70
CA THR A 308 17.65 -10.87 36.79
C THR A 308 18.22 -12.10 37.51
N LEU A 309 17.38 -13.09 37.83
CA LEU A 309 17.81 -14.35 38.45
C LEU A 309 18.83 -15.11 37.61
N LEU A 310 18.63 -15.15 36.29
CA LEU A 310 19.55 -15.82 35.35
C LEU A 310 20.88 -15.07 35.14
N SER A 311 20.90 -13.75 35.38
CA SER A 311 22.10 -12.93 35.19
C SER A 311 22.95 -12.77 36.45
N ASP A 312 22.41 -13.05 37.64
CA ASP A 312 23.15 -13.00 38.90
C ASP A 312 24.01 -14.27 39.09
N PRO A 313 25.36 -14.17 39.12
CA PRO A 313 26.25 -15.31 39.31
C PRO A 313 26.17 -15.97 40.69
N LYS A 314 25.46 -15.36 41.65
CA LYS A 314 25.27 -15.88 43.01
C LYS A 314 24.00 -16.71 43.17
N THR A 315 23.16 -16.79 42.16
CA THR A 315 21.93 -17.58 42.19
C THR A 315 22.25 -19.06 42.27
N ASP A 316 21.48 -19.80 43.09
CA ASP A 316 21.62 -21.24 43.22
C ASP A 316 21.29 -21.95 41.90
N LYS A 317 21.99 -23.05 41.61
CA LYS A 317 21.87 -23.77 40.34
C LYS A 317 20.46 -24.33 40.13
N ASP A 318 19.84 -24.82 41.19
CA ASP A 318 18.46 -25.35 41.14
C ASP A 318 17.44 -24.23 40.83
N LEU A 319 17.70 -23.00 41.27
CA LEU A 319 16.85 -21.83 40.96
C LEU A 319 17.06 -21.32 39.53
N VAL A 320 18.29 -21.43 38.99
CA VAL A 320 18.59 -21.10 37.59
C VAL A 320 17.86 -22.08 36.66
N GLU A 321 17.91 -23.39 36.93
CA GLU A 321 17.22 -24.40 36.12
C GLU A 321 15.70 -24.15 36.09
N LEU A 322 15.09 -23.83 37.24
CA LEU A 322 13.66 -23.49 37.31
C LEU A 322 13.32 -22.20 36.53
N ALA A 323 14.18 -21.17 36.64
CA ALA A 323 13.99 -19.91 35.93
C ALA A 323 14.13 -20.07 34.40
N GLU A 324 14.96 -21.00 33.92
CA GLU A 324 15.07 -21.32 32.48
C GLU A 324 13.81 -22.02 31.95
N GLU A 325 13.19 -22.91 32.75
CA GLU A 325 11.93 -23.59 32.40
C GLU A 325 10.77 -22.58 32.29
N ASP A 326 10.67 -21.63 33.22
CA ASP A 326 9.61 -20.62 33.29
C ASP A 326 9.81 -19.45 32.30
N LEU A 327 11.00 -19.29 31.71
CA LEU A 327 11.31 -18.19 30.81
C LEU A 327 10.47 -18.26 29.53
N ALA A 328 10.30 -19.45 28.95
CA ALA A 328 9.57 -19.60 27.69
C ALA A 328 8.08 -19.29 27.82
N SER A 329 7.43 -19.71 28.92
CA SER A 329 6.03 -19.40 29.21
C SER A 329 5.86 -17.91 29.49
N SER A 330 6.71 -17.33 30.33
CA SER A 330 6.68 -15.89 30.67
C SER A 330 6.91 -15.00 29.45
N GLN A 331 7.77 -15.42 28.51
CA GLN A 331 8.01 -14.72 27.25
C GLN A 331 6.78 -14.74 26.34
N ASN A 332 6.03 -15.85 26.30
CA ASN A 332 4.78 -15.95 25.57
C ASN A 332 3.69 -15.08 26.21
N ASP A 333 3.56 -15.11 27.54
CA ASP A 333 2.60 -14.29 28.28
C ASP A 333 2.88 -12.79 28.08
N PHE A 334 4.16 -12.39 28.09
CA PHE A 334 4.57 -11.03 27.77
C PHE A 334 4.18 -10.63 26.34
N SER A 335 4.36 -11.52 25.36
CA SER A 335 3.94 -11.24 23.97
C SER A 335 2.44 -11.07 23.85
N GLN A 336 1.65 -11.94 24.50
CA GLN A 336 0.18 -11.87 24.48
C GLN A 336 -0.33 -10.61 25.18
N ALA A 337 0.19 -10.29 26.36
CA ALA A 337 -0.14 -9.06 27.07
C ALA A 337 0.22 -7.82 26.26
N SER A 338 1.35 -7.87 25.53
CA SER A 338 1.78 -6.77 24.67
C SER A 338 0.86 -6.55 23.49
N ASP A 339 0.40 -7.61 22.84
CA ASP A 339 -0.55 -7.51 21.72
C ASP A 339 -1.95 -7.09 22.19
N ALA A 340 -2.39 -7.58 23.36
CA ALA A 340 -3.62 -7.14 24.00
C ALA A 340 -3.60 -5.64 24.33
N LEU A 341 -2.49 -5.12 24.88
CA LEU A 341 -2.32 -3.70 25.16
C LEU A 341 -2.30 -2.85 23.88
N LYS A 342 -1.60 -3.29 22.83
CA LYS A 342 -1.63 -2.60 21.52
C LYS A 342 -3.05 -2.50 20.99
N LEU A 343 -3.82 -3.59 21.05
CA LEU A 343 -5.20 -3.61 20.58
C LEU A 343 -6.11 -2.71 21.44
N ALA A 344 -5.92 -2.70 22.76
CA ALA A 344 -6.68 -1.85 23.67
C ALA A 344 -6.44 -0.35 23.42
N LEU A 345 -5.21 0.02 23.02
CA LEU A 345 -4.86 1.40 22.69
C LEU A 345 -5.50 1.93 21.40
N VAL A 346 -6.01 1.05 20.53
CA VAL A 346 -6.70 1.45 19.31
C VAL A 346 -8.03 2.12 19.68
N PRO A 347 -8.22 3.41 19.34
CA PRO A 347 -9.49 4.07 19.60
C PRO A 347 -10.58 3.39 18.80
N ARG A 348 -11.71 3.10 19.45
CA ARG A 348 -12.86 2.52 18.77
C ARG A 348 -13.34 3.45 17.67
N HIS A 349 -13.64 2.90 16.50
CA HIS A 349 -14.16 3.69 15.38
C HIS A 349 -15.48 4.39 15.78
N PRO A 350 -15.68 5.69 15.47
CA PRO A 350 -16.86 6.45 15.91
C PRO A 350 -18.19 5.79 15.54
N PHE A 351 -18.27 5.23 14.34
CA PHE A 351 -19.46 4.55 13.84
C PHE A 351 -19.53 3.06 14.19
N ALA A 352 -18.59 2.50 14.97
CA ALA A 352 -18.49 1.06 15.18
C ALA A 352 -19.77 0.44 15.75
N ASP A 353 -20.47 1.16 16.63
CA ASP A 353 -21.69 0.72 17.31
C ASP A 353 -22.96 0.98 16.50
N LEU A 354 -22.86 1.62 15.34
CA LEU A 354 -24.01 1.98 14.51
C LEU A 354 -24.44 0.82 13.59
N PRO A 355 -25.73 0.81 13.20
CA PRO A 355 -26.19 0.08 12.03
C PRO A 355 -25.45 0.54 10.76
N CYS A 356 -25.56 -0.20 9.65
CA CYS A 356 -24.88 0.17 8.41
C CYS A 356 -25.71 -0.03 7.14
N LEU A 357 -25.32 0.66 6.08
CA LEU A 357 -25.78 0.46 4.71
C LEU A 357 -24.64 -0.14 3.89
N ILE A 358 -24.91 -1.20 3.14
CA ILE A 358 -24.00 -1.79 2.17
C ILE A 358 -24.51 -1.41 0.78
N GLU A 359 -23.78 -0.53 0.10
CA GLU A 359 -24.05 -0.12 -1.27
C GLU A 359 -23.16 -0.93 -2.22
N ILE A 360 -23.79 -1.62 -3.17
CA ILE A 360 -23.12 -2.52 -4.12
C ILE A 360 -23.39 -2.02 -5.53
N ARG A 361 -22.33 -1.84 -6.31
CA ARG A 361 -22.39 -1.38 -7.70
C ARG A 361 -21.48 -2.21 -8.61
N PRO A 362 -21.90 -2.54 -9.84
CA PRO A 362 -21.03 -3.15 -10.82
C PRO A 362 -19.91 -2.19 -11.22
N GLY A 363 -18.71 -2.73 -11.42
CA GLY A 363 -17.54 -2.02 -11.92
C GLY A 363 -17.23 -2.40 -13.37
N ALA A 364 -15.95 -2.53 -13.69
CA ALA A 364 -15.51 -2.99 -15.00
C ALA A 364 -15.93 -4.46 -15.26
N GLY A 365 -16.49 -4.75 -16.44
CA GLY A 365 -16.91 -6.10 -16.82
C GLY A 365 -18.32 -6.21 -17.42
N GLY A 366 -19.06 -5.10 -17.54
CA GLY A 366 -20.36 -5.07 -18.20
C GLY A 366 -21.39 -5.98 -17.51
N GLY A 367 -22.12 -6.80 -18.28
CA GLY A 367 -23.13 -7.72 -17.74
C GLY A 367 -22.60 -8.70 -16.70
N GLU A 368 -21.35 -9.15 -16.83
CA GLU A 368 -20.72 -10.02 -15.84
C GLU A 368 -20.47 -9.32 -14.50
N ALA A 369 -20.07 -8.05 -14.53
CA ALA A 369 -19.91 -7.25 -13.31
C ALA A 369 -21.25 -7.08 -12.57
N ALA A 370 -22.35 -6.95 -13.32
CA ALA A 370 -23.70 -6.85 -12.77
C ALA A 370 -24.19 -8.17 -12.15
N ILE A 371 -23.88 -9.32 -12.77
CA ILE A 371 -24.15 -10.64 -12.16
C ILE A 371 -23.33 -10.80 -10.88
N PHE A 372 -22.04 -10.48 -10.93
CA PHE A 372 -21.16 -10.59 -9.75
C PHE A 372 -21.60 -9.66 -8.61
N ALA A 373 -22.07 -8.45 -8.90
CA ALA A 373 -22.66 -7.56 -7.90
C ALA A 373 -23.90 -8.20 -7.22
N GLY A 374 -24.73 -8.92 -7.99
CA GLY A 374 -25.83 -9.72 -7.45
C GLY A 374 -25.36 -10.87 -6.56
N ASP A 375 -24.28 -11.58 -6.94
CA ASP A 375 -23.67 -12.63 -6.13
C ASP A 375 -23.23 -12.07 -4.76
N MET A 376 -22.61 -10.88 -4.75
CA MET A 376 -22.17 -10.20 -3.52
C MET A 376 -23.35 -9.79 -2.63
N LEU A 377 -24.45 -9.30 -3.21
CA LEU A 377 -25.66 -8.96 -2.45
C LEU A 377 -26.21 -10.19 -1.72
N ARG A 378 -26.27 -11.34 -2.41
CA ARG A 378 -26.71 -12.61 -1.79
C ARG A 378 -25.76 -13.05 -0.70
N MET A 379 -24.45 -13.00 -0.96
CA MET A 379 -23.40 -13.35 0.01
C MET A 379 -23.54 -12.56 1.31
N TYR A 380 -23.64 -11.24 1.26
CA TYR A 380 -23.79 -10.42 2.48
C TYR A 380 -25.15 -10.59 3.16
N THR A 381 -26.22 -10.83 2.39
CA THR A 381 -27.54 -11.13 2.95
C THR A 381 -27.49 -12.45 3.75
N SER A 382 -26.90 -13.51 3.18
CA SER A 382 -26.73 -14.81 3.85
C SER A 382 -25.82 -14.71 5.07
N TYR A 383 -24.70 -13.99 4.97
CA TYR A 383 -23.80 -13.72 6.08
C TYR A 383 -24.52 -13.04 7.26
N CYS A 384 -25.30 -11.99 6.98
CA CYS A 384 -26.07 -11.29 8.01
C CYS A 384 -27.13 -12.21 8.64
N ASN A 385 -27.86 -12.98 7.83
CA ASN A 385 -28.85 -13.94 8.33
C ASN A 385 -28.24 -15.00 9.25
N ARG A 386 -27.05 -15.52 8.91
CA ARG A 386 -26.32 -16.49 9.74
C ARG A 386 -25.95 -15.92 11.11
N LEU A 387 -25.56 -14.65 11.15
CA LEU A 387 -25.23 -13.94 12.39
C LEU A 387 -26.45 -13.37 13.14
N GLY A 388 -27.66 -13.59 12.64
CA GLY A 388 -28.89 -13.02 13.22
C GLY A 388 -28.98 -11.49 13.07
N LEU A 389 -28.22 -10.89 12.15
CA LEU A 389 -28.27 -9.47 11.84
C LEU A 389 -29.48 -9.20 10.93
N ARG A 390 -30.36 -8.29 11.35
CA ARG A 390 -31.57 -7.97 10.60
C ARG A 390 -31.23 -7.12 9.39
N THR A 391 -31.69 -7.52 8.21
CA THR A 391 -31.43 -6.81 6.96
C THR A 391 -32.71 -6.36 6.26
N SER A 392 -32.62 -5.24 5.52
CA SER A 392 -33.72 -4.63 4.77
C SER A 392 -33.20 -4.00 3.48
N LEU A 393 -33.82 -4.30 2.35
CA LEU A 393 -33.38 -3.77 1.05
C LEU A 393 -33.96 -2.35 0.84
N LEU A 394 -33.10 -1.34 0.86
CA LEU A 394 -33.51 0.05 0.69
C LEU A 394 -33.70 0.43 -0.76
N LYS A 395 -32.74 0.05 -1.60
CA LYS A 395 -32.72 0.30 -3.04
C LYS A 395 -32.33 -0.96 -3.80
N TYR A 396 -33.01 -1.23 -4.91
CA TYR A 396 -32.63 -2.25 -5.89
C TYR A 396 -32.95 -1.76 -7.29
N GLU A 397 -31.93 -1.65 -8.13
CA GLU A 397 -32.03 -1.21 -9.52
C GLU A 397 -31.34 -2.23 -10.42
N ASP A 398 -32.10 -2.82 -11.34
CA ASP A 398 -31.59 -3.70 -12.40
C ASP A 398 -31.47 -2.95 -13.75
N ALA A 399 -30.94 -3.63 -14.77
CA ALA A 399 -30.75 -3.06 -16.11
C ALA A 399 -32.05 -2.61 -16.81
N ASP A 400 -33.20 -3.18 -16.44
CA ASP A 400 -34.52 -2.89 -17.03
C ASP A 400 -35.32 -1.87 -16.19
N GLY A 401 -34.74 -1.37 -15.09
CA GLY A 401 -35.37 -0.42 -14.17
C GLY A 401 -36.48 -1.02 -13.31
N GLN A 402 -36.50 -2.34 -13.11
CA GLN A 402 -37.45 -3.07 -12.26
C GLN A 402 -36.84 -3.51 -10.92
N GLY A 403 -37.73 -3.93 -10.01
CA GLY A 403 -37.39 -4.45 -8.69
C GLY A 403 -37.34 -5.99 -8.66
N ALA A 404 -36.32 -6.51 -7.99
CA ALA A 404 -36.17 -7.88 -7.46
C ALA A 404 -36.63 -9.04 -8.38
N GLY A 405 -36.10 -9.11 -9.60
CA GLY A 405 -36.00 -10.38 -10.35
C GLY A 405 -34.66 -11.06 -10.04
N SER A 406 -34.65 -12.35 -9.72
CA SER A 406 -33.45 -13.06 -9.22
C SER A 406 -32.28 -13.12 -10.21
N ASP A 407 -32.56 -12.93 -11.50
CA ASP A 407 -31.61 -13.20 -12.59
C ASP A 407 -31.29 -11.96 -13.43
N ALA A 408 -31.84 -10.79 -13.07
CA ALA A 408 -31.60 -9.55 -13.82
C ALA A 408 -30.25 -8.93 -13.43
N PRO A 409 -29.48 -8.36 -14.39
CA PRO A 409 -28.19 -7.75 -14.09
C PRO A 409 -28.33 -6.53 -13.16
N LEU A 410 -27.74 -6.60 -11.97
CA LEU A 410 -27.79 -5.54 -10.97
C LEU A 410 -27.01 -4.28 -11.40
N GLN A 411 -27.64 -3.11 -11.30
CA GLN A 411 -27.01 -1.79 -11.50
C GLN A 411 -26.68 -1.08 -10.19
N GLU A 412 -27.55 -1.17 -9.18
CA GLU A 412 -27.30 -0.64 -7.85
C GLU A 412 -28.16 -1.37 -6.81
N ALA A 413 -27.56 -1.79 -5.70
CA ALA A 413 -28.30 -2.25 -4.52
C ALA A 413 -27.81 -1.52 -3.27
N VAL A 414 -28.74 -1.20 -2.37
CA VAL A 414 -28.43 -0.70 -1.03
C VAL A 414 -29.14 -1.58 -0.01
N LEU A 415 -28.37 -2.37 0.72
CA LEU A 415 -28.82 -3.23 1.80
C LEU A 415 -28.60 -2.51 3.14
N GLU A 416 -29.66 -2.31 3.92
CA GLU A 416 -29.57 -1.83 5.29
C GLU A 416 -29.44 -3.01 6.25
N VAL A 417 -28.47 -2.93 7.16
CA VAL A 417 -28.31 -3.85 8.29
C VAL A 417 -28.69 -3.07 9.54
N GLU A 418 -29.86 -3.37 10.09
CA GLU A 418 -30.52 -2.58 11.15
C GLU A 418 -29.91 -2.81 12.55
N SER A 419 -29.17 -3.90 12.72
CA SER A 419 -28.60 -4.27 14.02
C SER A 419 -27.51 -3.28 14.48
N PRO A 420 -27.54 -2.83 15.76
CA PRO A 420 -26.43 -2.08 16.35
C PRO A 420 -25.11 -2.84 16.23
N GLY A 421 -24.01 -2.12 16.00
CA GLY A 421 -22.68 -2.71 15.83
C GLY A 421 -22.37 -3.27 14.43
N ALA A 422 -23.35 -3.28 13.51
CA ALA A 422 -23.16 -3.85 12.17
C ALA A 422 -22.06 -3.15 11.37
N TYR A 423 -21.92 -1.83 11.50
CA TYR A 423 -20.86 -1.08 10.82
C TYR A 423 -19.47 -1.56 11.22
N GLY A 424 -19.22 -1.79 12.52
CA GLY A 424 -17.93 -2.27 13.01
C GLY A 424 -17.54 -3.63 12.43
N ILE A 425 -18.52 -4.51 12.18
CA ILE A 425 -18.32 -5.84 11.60
C ILE A 425 -18.05 -5.73 10.10
N LEU A 426 -18.86 -4.96 9.37
CA LEU A 426 -18.90 -4.97 7.91
C LEU A 426 -17.98 -3.94 7.25
N ARG A 427 -17.49 -2.92 7.96
CA ARG A 427 -16.60 -1.88 7.38
C ARG A 427 -15.37 -2.44 6.65
N CYS A 428 -14.92 -3.63 7.04
CA CYS A 428 -13.80 -4.32 6.41
C CYS A 428 -14.09 -4.72 4.95
N GLU A 429 -15.34 -4.71 4.52
CA GLU A 429 -15.77 -5.06 3.17
C GLU A 429 -15.78 -3.88 2.21
N ALA A 430 -15.52 -2.65 2.68
CA ALA A 430 -15.48 -1.50 1.80
C ALA A 430 -14.28 -1.56 0.83
N GLY A 431 -14.56 -1.53 -0.47
CA GLY A 431 -13.55 -1.52 -1.53
C GLY A 431 -13.99 -2.18 -2.83
N VAL A 432 -13.01 -2.43 -3.72
CA VAL A 432 -13.24 -3.10 -5.01
C VAL A 432 -13.00 -4.60 -4.89
N HIS A 433 -14.00 -5.38 -5.26
CA HIS A 433 -13.96 -6.84 -5.30
C HIS A 433 -13.80 -7.30 -6.74
N ARG A 434 -12.79 -8.11 -7.02
CA ARG A 434 -12.46 -8.59 -8.36
C ARG A 434 -12.87 -10.05 -8.51
N VAL A 435 -13.52 -10.39 -9.62
CA VAL A 435 -13.87 -11.77 -9.98
C VAL A 435 -13.09 -12.22 -11.22
N GLN A 436 -12.65 -13.47 -11.22
CA GLN A 436 -12.05 -14.17 -12.35
C GLN A 436 -12.79 -15.49 -12.58
N ARG A 437 -13.66 -15.52 -13.58
CA ARG A 437 -14.44 -16.71 -13.97
C ARG A 437 -14.79 -16.68 -15.45
N VAL A 438 -15.28 -17.80 -15.98
CA VAL A 438 -15.93 -17.83 -17.30
C VAL A 438 -17.34 -17.24 -17.12
N PRO A 439 -17.66 -16.08 -17.72
CA PRO A 439 -18.96 -15.45 -17.55
C PRO A 439 -20.09 -16.31 -18.08
N ALA A 440 -21.28 -16.18 -17.48
CA ALA A 440 -22.50 -16.80 -18.02
C ALA A 440 -22.83 -16.29 -19.43
N THR A 441 -22.37 -15.07 -19.75
CA THR A 441 -22.60 -14.42 -21.05
C THR A 441 -21.57 -14.79 -22.12
N GLU A 442 -20.61 -15.67 -21.83
CA GLU A 442 -19.49 -16.01 -22.74
C GLU A 442 -19.63 -17.40 -23.35
N SER A 443 -19.59 -17.51 -24.68
CA SER A 443 -19.79 -18.77 -25.41
C SER A 443 -18.50 -19.57 -25.65
N LYS A 444 -17.31 -18.94 -25.61
CA LYS A 444 -16.03 -19.59 -25.94
C LYS A 444 -15.29 -20.18 -24.74
N GLY A 445 -15.87 -20.12 -23.54
CA GLY A 445 -15.26 -20.66 -22.33
C GLY A 445 -14.03 -19.88 -21.84
N ARG A 446 -13.86 -18.62 -22.25
CA ARG A 446 -12.71 -17.80 -21.84
C ARG A 446 -12.96 -17.19 -20.46
N THR A 447 -11.97 -17.27 -19.58
CA THR A 447 -11.99 -16.58 -18.28
C THR A 447 -11.90 -15.07 -18.49
N HIS A 448 -12.88 -14.34 -17.98
CA HIS A 448 -12.88 -12.87 -17.92
C HIS A 448 -12.54 -12.40 -16.52
N THR A 449 -12.03 -11.17 -16.43
CA THR A 449 -11.82 -10.48 -15.16
C THR A 449 -12.79 -9.31 -15.09
N SER A 450 -13.66 -9.33 -14.07
CA SER A 450 -14.63 -8.28 -13.80
C SER A 450 -14.48 -7.76 -12.36
N ALA A 451 -15.18 -6.69 -12.01
CA ALA A 451 -15.13 -6.10 -10.68
C ALA A 451 -16.49 -5.56 -10.24
N ALA A 452 -16.71 -5.52 -8.93
CA ALA A 452 -17.81 -4.83 -8.27
C ALA A 452 -17.25 -3.96 -7.13
N SER A 453 -17.93 -2.85 -6.85
CA SER A 453 -17.62 -1.96 -5.74
C SER A 453 -18.58 -2.21 -4.60
N VAL A 454 -18.05 -2.32 -3.39
CA VAL A 454 -18.82 -2.37 -2.14
C VAL A 454 -18.44 -1.15 -1.32
N LEU A 455 -19.45 -0.43 -0.85
CA LEU A 455 -19.30 0.68 0.07
C LEU A 455 -20.10 0.37 1.32
N VAL A 456 -19.50 0.63 2.48
CA VAL A 456 -20.15 0.42 3.78
C VAL A 456 -20.27 1.77 4.46
N LEU A 457 -21.51 2.19 4.69
CA LEU A 457 -21.85 3.49 5.26
C LEU A 457 -22.52 3.28 6.61
N PRO A 458 -22.36 4.19 7.58
CA PRO A 458 -23.20 4.15 8.78
C PRO A 458 -24.67 4.40 8.42
N SER A 459 -25.60 3.63 8.99
CA SER A 459 -27.04 3.91 8.87
C SER A 459 -27.55 4.59 10.13
N PHE A 460 -28.39 5.59 9.94
CA PHE A 460 -28.98 6.36 11.02
C PHE A 460 -30.51 6.19 10.98
N PRO A 461 -31.17 5.83 12.09
CA PRO A 461 -32.61 5.74 12.13
C PRO A 461 -33.26 7.11 11.85
N ALA A 462 -34.46 7.11 11.26
CA ALA A 462 -35.18 8.34 10.91
C ALA A 462 -35.73 9.10 12.13
N GLU A 463 -35.93 8.38 13.25
CA GLU A 463 -36.31 8.94 14.53
C GLU A 463 -35.05 9.05 15.41
N PRO A 464 -34.79 10.19 16.08
CA PRO A 464 -33.73 10.28 17.08
C PRO A 464 -34.06 9.31 18.21
N SER A 465 -33.42 8.14 18.24
CA SER A 465 -33.45 7.33 19.45
C SER A 465 -32.70 8.12 20.53
N GLN A 466 -33.27 8.16 21.75
CA GLN A 466 -32.65 8.77 22.94
C GLN A 466 -31.25 8.22 23.24
N GLU A 467 -30.86 7.12 22.59
CA GLU A 467 -29.57 6.43 22.75
C GLU A 467 -28.42 7.04 21.92
N LEU A 468 -28.69 7.93 20.94
CA LEU A 468 -27.62 8.53 20.12
C LEU A 468 -26.80 9.62 20.84
N GLY A 469 -27.20 10.06 22.04
CA GLY A 469 -26.39 10.98 22.86
C GLY A 469 -25.96 12.26 22.12
N GLU A 470 -24.68 12.63 22.23
CA GLU A 470 -24.05 13.82 21.61
C GLU A 470 -23.97 13.77 20.07
N ASP A 471 -24.29 12.63 19.46
CA ASP A 471 -24.39 12.44 18.01
C ASP A 471 -25.81 12.76 17.48
N SER A 472 -26.49 13.69 18.17
CA SER A 472 -27.86 14.09 17.85
C SER A 472 -27.92 14.82 16.50
N PHE A 473 -28.98 14.53 15.74
CA PHE A 473 -29.27 15.17 14.45
C PHE A 473 -29.45 16.69 14.51
N ASP A 474 -29.55 17.26 15.71
CA ASP A 474 -29.83 18.67 15.96
C ASP A 474 -28.60 19.49 16.40
N ASP A 475 -27.43 18.87 16.62
CA ASP A 475 -26.21 19.59 16.98
C ASP A 475 -25.42 20.01 15.73
N PRO A 476 -25.28 21.32 15.42
CA PRO A 476 -24.54 21.81 14.26
C PRO A 476 -23.06 21.41 14.22
N ASN A 477 -22.45 21.08 15.36
CA ASN A 477 -21.06 20.62 15.44
C ASN A 477 -20.91 19.12 15.18
N SER A 478 -22.03 18.41 15.10
CA SER A 478 -22.04 16.98 14.89
C SER A 478 -21.77 16.63 13.43
N ASP A 479 -21.04 15.55 13.21
CA ASP A 479 -20.75 15.00 11.87
C ASP A 479 -22.03 14.71 11.08
N TYR A 480 -23.14 14.54 11.79
CA TYR A 480 -24.43 14.07 11.30
C TYR A 480 -25.43 15.18 11.02
N TYR A 481 -25.12 16.45 11.35
CA TYR A 481 -26.01 17.58 11.09
C TYR A 481 -26.01 17.94 9.61
N VAL A 482 -27.21 17.98 9.04
CA VAL A 482 -27.48 18.47 7.68
C VAL A 482 -28.61 19.47 7.81
N ASP A 483 -28.35 20.75 7.54
CA ASP A 483 -29.39 21.77 7.53
C ASP A 483 -30.38 21.44 6.40
N PRO A 484 -31.69 21.24 6.71
CA PRO A 484 -32.70 21.04 5.68
C PRO A 484 -32.73 22.14 4.61
N LYS A 485 -32.29 23.37 4.92
CA LYS A 485 -32.22 24.49 3.98
C LYS A 485 -31.15 24.30 2.91
N ASP A 486 -30.10 23.54 3.20
CA ASP A 486 -29.02 23.24 2.27
C ASP A 486 -29.36 22.10 1.31
N VAL A 487 -30.52 21.45 1.49
CA VAL A 487 -30.95 20.30 0.69
C VAL A 487 -32.13 20.68 -0.20
N ARG A 488 -31.88 20.72 -1.50
CA ARG A 488 -32.96 20.83 -2.49
C ARG A 488 -33.65 19.48 -2.66
N THR A 489 -34.96 19.47 -2.48
CA THR A 489 -35.82 18.29 -2.72
C THR A 489 -36.52 18.43 -4.07
N ASP A 490 -36.16 17.58 -5.03
CA ASP A 490 -36.84 17.47 -6.32
C ASP A 490 -37.77 16.25 -6.28
N VAL A 491 -39.04 16.44 -6.63
CA VAL A 491 -40.02 15.34 -6.79
C VAL A 491 -40.18 15.08 -8.29
N MET A 492 -40.10 13.82 -8.69
CA MET A 492 -40.17 13.42 -10.09
C MET A 492 -41.02 12.17 -10.29
N ARG A 493 -41.36 11.90 -11.56
CA ARG A 493 -41.97 10.63 -11.95
C ARG A 493 -40.93 9.52 -11.90
N ALA A 494 -41.34 8.37 -11.37
CA ALA A 494 -40.50 7.17 -11.39
C ALA A 494 -40.25 6.72 -12.84
N ARG A 495 -39.09 6.12 -13.10
CA ARG A 495 -38.75 5.51 -14.39
C ARG A 495 -38.98 4.00 -14.34
N GLY A 496 -39.38 3.39 -15.46
CA GLY A 496 -39.48 1.94 -15.61
C GLY A 496 -40.80 1.46 -16.24
N ALA A 497 -40.89 0.16 -16.48
CA ALA A 497 -42.09 -0.49 -17.01
C ALA A 497 -43.19 -0.50 -15.93
N GLY A 498 -44.02 0.55 -15.92
CA GLY A 498 -45.11 0.69 -14.97
C GLY A 498 -46.45 0.97 -15.65
N GLY A 499 -47.53 0.59 -14.98
CA GLY A 499 -48.89 0.94 -15.39
C GLY A 499 -49.17 2.44 -15.25
N GLN A 500 -50.44 2.83 -15.40
CA GLN A 500 -50.88 4.23 -15.35
C GLN A 500 -50.34 5.01 -14.13
N HIS A 501 -50.18 4.36 -12.97
CA HIS A 501 -49.66 4.98 -11.74
C HIS A 501 -48.22 5.49 -11.87
N VAL A 502 -47.32 4.80 -12.58
CA VAL A 502 -45.92 5.23 -12.76
C VAL A 502 -45.83 6.44 -13.69
N ASN A 503 -46.73 6.51 -14.68
CA ASN A 503 -46.77 7.61 -15.65
C ASN A 503 -47.45 8.88 -15.11
N THR A 504 -48.28 8.77 -14.06
CA THR A 504 -49.10 9.87 -13.55
C THR A 504 -48.69 10.37 -12.17
N THR A 505 -48.11 9.52 -11.32
CA THR A 505 -47.81 9.86 -9.93
C THR A 505 -46.34 10.23 -9.76
N ASP A 506 -46.08 11.39 -9.17
CA ASP A 506 -44.74 11.88 -8.89
C ASP A 506 -44.22 11.26 -7.56
N SER A 507 -43.90 9.97 -7.59
CA SER A 507 -43.49 9.20 -6.40
C SER A 507 -41.98 9.21 -6.14
N ALA A 508 -41.14 9.50 -7.14
CA ALA A 508 -39.68 9.47 -7.00
C ALA A 508 -39.16 10.76 -6.38
N VAL A 509 -38.15 10.65 -5.51
CA VAL A 509 -37.58 11.77 -4.77
C VAL A 509 -36.07 11.82 -5.01
N ARG A 510 -35.56 13.00 -5.35
CA ARG A 510 -34.13 13.30 -5.43
C ARG A 510 -33.78 14.42 -4.47
N LEU A 511 -32.78 14.17 -3.65
CA LEU A 511 -32.20 15.16 -2.76
C LEU A 511 -30.84 15.60 -3.32
N THR A 512 -30.58 16.91 -3.29
CA THR A 512 -29.29 17.49 -3.66
C THR A 512 -28.81 18.37 -2.52
N HIS A 513 -27.70 17.99 -1.88
CA HIS A 513 -27.04 18.85 -0.91
C HIS A 513 -26.24 19.92 -1.68
N LEU A 514 -26.69 21.16 -1.60
CA LEU A 514 -26.16 22.27 -2.41
C LEU A 514 -24.68 22.57 -2.13
N PRO A 515 -24.19 22.56 -0.86
CA PRO A 515 -22.80 22.88 -0.57
C PRO A 515 -21.79 21.86 -1.12
N THR A 516 -22.10 20.56 -1.03
CA THR A 516 -21.18 19.49 -1.46
C THR A 516 -21.46 18.98 -2.87
N GLY A 517 -22.63 19.31 -3.43
CA GLY A 517 -23.10 18.75 -4.71
C GLY A 517 -23.51 17.27 -4.63
N THR A 518 -23.61 16.68 -3.43
CA THR A 518 -23.99 15.27 -3.27
C THR A 518 -25.46 15.06 -3.64
N VAL A 519 -25.71 14.14 -4.57
CA VAL A 519 -27.05 13.81 -5.06
C VAL A 519 -27.44 12.38 -4.66
N VAL A 520 -28.67 12.23 -4.17
CA VAL A 520 -29.29 10.93 -3.86
C VAL A 520 -30.66 10.88 -4.50
N ALA A 521 -31.02 9.78 -5.16
CA ALA A 521 -32.33 9.58 -5.75
C ALA A 521 -32.89 8.20 -5.38
N ILE A 522 -34.14 8.17 -4.91
CA ILE A 522 -34.87 6.96 -4.51
C ILE A 522 -36.25 6.93 -5.18
N GLN A 523 -36.62 5.77 -5.72
CA GLN A 523 -37.91 5.55 -6.38
C GLN A 523 -38.56 4.19 -6.08
N ASP A 524 -37.97 3.39 -5.19
CA ASP A 524 -38.32 1.99 -4.94
C ASP A 524 -39.75 1.79 -4.38
N SER A 525 -40.27 2.75 -3.61
CA SER A 525 -41.64 2.69 -3.10
C SER A 525 -42.62 3.43 -4.01
N ARG A 526 -43.87 2.95 -4.05
CA ARG A 526 -45.00 3.71 -4.63
C ARG A 526 -45.35 4.97 -3.83
N SER A 527 -44.89 5.06 -2.57
CA SER A 527 -45.18 6.15 -1.65
C SER A 527 -44.04 7.19 -1.62
N GLN A 528 -44.36 8.43 -2.00
CA GLN A 528 -43.43 9.56 -1.99
C GLN A 528 -42.83 9.84 -0.59
N PRO A 529 -43.61 9.88 0.52
CA PRO A 529 -43.04 10.07 1.86
C PRO A 529 -42.01 9.00 2.24
N LYS A 530 -42.28 7.72 1.90
CA LYS A 530 -41.33 6.62 2.17
C LYS A 530 -40.03 6.79 1.36
N ASN A 531 -40.14 7.20 0.10
CA ASN A 531 -38.95 7.48 -0.73
C ASN A 531 -38.16 8.68 -0.19
N ARG A 532 -38.85 9.71 0.31
CA ARG A 532 -38.20 10.88 0.94
C ARG A 532 -37.41 10.46 2.18
N GLU A 533 -38.00 9.66 3.07
CA GLU A 533 -37.34 9.16 4.28
C GLU A 533 -36.06 8.36 3.94
N LYS A 534 -36.17 7.40 3.01
CA LYS A 534 -35.04 6.61 2.51
C LYS A 534 -33.94 7.49 1.88
N ALA A 535 -34.35 8.49 1.09
CA ALA A 535 -33.39 9.40 0.44
C ALA A 535 -32.63 10.24 1.47
N TRP A 536 -33.31 10.71 2.53
CA TRP A 536 -32.67 11.44 3.62
C TRP A 536 -31.67 10.57 4.39
N ARG A 537 -32.03 9.31 4.67
CA ARG A 537 -31.15 8.35 5.32
C ARG A 537 -29.85 8.18 4.54
N LEU A 538 -29.96 7.87 3.24
CA LEU A 538 -28.79 7.67 2.38
C LEU A 538 -27.96 8.96 2.18
N LEU A 539 -28.60 10.13 2.10
CA LEU A 539 -27.90 11.41 2.01
C LEU A 539 -27.05 11.69 3.26
N ARG A 540 -27.63 11.50 4.46
CA ARG A 540 -26.91 11.68 5.74
C ARG A 540 -25.73 10.72 5.83
N SER A 541 -25.93 9.44 5.50
CA SER A 541 -24.88 8.43 5.47
C SER A 541 -23.71 8.81 4.56
N ARG A 542 -23.99 9.28 3.34
CA ARG A 542 -22.94 9.72 2.40
C ARG A 542 -22.18 10.97 2.86
N LEU A 543 -22.88 11.95 3.42
CA LEU A 543 -22.26 13.19 3.92
C LEU A 543 -21.38 12.92 5.15
N ALA A 544 -21.87 12.10 6.09
CA ALA A 544 -21.10 11.71 7.28
C ALA A 544 -19.81 10.98 6.89
N GLN A 545 -19.91 10.01 5.97
CA GLN A 545 -18.75 9.29 5.45
C GLN A 545 -17.76 10.24 4.75
N SER A 546 -18.24 11.12 3.87
CA SER A 546 -17.37 12.05 3.13
C SER A 546 -16.65 13.05 4.03
N ARG A 547 -17.32 13.61 5.04
CA ARG A 547 -16.68 14.50 6.04
C ARG A 547 -15.60 13.76 6.82
N ARG A 548 -15.85 12.49 7.16
CA ARG A 548 -14.89 11.65 7.86
C ARG A 548 -13.67 11.33 7.01
N GLU A 549 -13.90 10.87 5.78
CA GLU A 549 -12.84 10.62 4.80
C GLU A 549 -11.99 11.87 4.60
N GLN A 550 -12.59 13.05 4.51
CA GLN A 550 -11.86 14.30 4.40
C GLN A 550 -10.97 14.56 5.62
N ARG A 551 -11.47 14.38 6.86
CA ARG A 551 -10.63 14.54 8.06
C ARG A 551 -9.52 13.51 8.15
N GLU A 552 -9.82 12.26 7.80
CA GLU A 552 -8.81 11.21 7.76
C GLU A 552 -7.76 11.50 6.69
N GLU A 553 -8.16 11.98 5.52
CA GLU A 553 -7.24 12.42 4.47
C GLU A 553 -6.41 13.62 4.91
N GLU A 554 -6.99 14.59 5.62
CA GLU A 554 -6.28 15.74 6.19
C GLU A 554 -5.27 15.29 7.26
N MET A 555 -5.67 14.40 8.18
CA MET A 555 -4.76 13.81 9.17
C MET A 555 -3.67 12.98 8.49
N LEU A 556 -4.00 12.15 7.51
CA LEU A 556 -3.05 11.35 6.74
C LEU A 556 -2.15 12.23 5.86
N ALA A 557 -2.64 13.36 5.34
CA ALA A 557 -1.83 14.31 4.58
C ALA A 557 -0.84 15.04 5.50
N MET A 558 -1.29 15.45 6.69
CA MET A 558 -0.40 15.97 7.74
C MET A 558 0.65 14.93 8.14
N ARG A 559 0.26 13.66 8.34
CA ARG A 559 1.18 12.53 8.62
C ARG A 559 2.17 12.27 7.46
N ARG A 560 1.69 12.30 6.21
CA ARG A 560 2.50 12.09 4.99
C ARG A 560 3.55 13.17 4.74
N SER A 561 3.29 14.40 5.20
CA SER A 561 4.24 15.51 5.05
C SER A 561 5.50 15.38 5.91
N VAL A 562 5.51 14.47 6.89
CA VAL A 562 6.63 14.27 7.84
C VAL A 562 7.19 12.85 7.79
N VAL A 563 6.35 11.85 7.47
CA VAL A 563 6.75 10.44 7.29
C VAL A 563 6.22 10.00 5.94
N GLY A 564 7.10 9.65 5.00
CA GLY A 564 6.79 9.27 3.62
C GLY A 564 5.99 7.97 3.52
N VAL A 565 4.75 7.97 3.98
CA VAL A 565 3.82 6.84 3.88
C VAL A 565 3.17 6.87 2.51
N ALA A 566 3.47 5.84 1.73
CA ALA A 566 2.98 5.66 0.37
C ALA A 566 1.44 5.67 0.31
N LYS A 567 0.91 6.32 -0.74
CA LYS A 567 -0.52 6.31 -1.05
C LYS A 567 -0.85 4.94 -1.64
N MET A 568 -1.84 4.26 -1.06
CA MET A 568 -2.47 3.09 -1.66
C MET A 568 -3.23 3.56 -2.92
N GLY A 569 -2.55 3.49 -4.07
CA GLY A 569 -3.01 4.07 -5.32
C GLY A 569 -4.09 3.23 -6.01
N ARG A 570 -5.18 3.90 -6.39
CA ARG A 570 -6.19 3.74 -7.46
C ARG A 570 -6.37 2.45 -8.31
N GLU A 571 -5.70 1.33 -8.06
CA GLU A 571 -5.97 -0.01 -8.63
C GLU A 571 -6.46 -1.02 -7.56
N ASN A 572 -6.97 -0.47 -6.45
CA ASN A 572 -7.17 -1.12 -5.14
C ASN A 572 -8.28 -2.19 -5.11
N LYS A 573 -8.08 -3.30 -5.82
CA LYS A 573 -8.78 -4.55 -5.50
C LYS A 573 -8.44 -4.93 -4.06
N ILE A 574 -9.44 -4.97 -3.18
CA ILE A 574 -9.25 -5.45 -1.82
C ILE A 574 -9.29 -6.98 -1.79
N ARG A 575 -10.10 -7.60 -2.66
CA ARG A 575 -10.28 -9.05 -2.71
C ARG A 575 -10.36 -9.57 -4.14
N THR A 576 -9.85 -10.77 -4.38
CA THR A 576 -10.02 -11.51 -5.65
C THR A 576 -10.71 -12.84 -5.41
N TYR A 577 -11.80 -13.08 -6.14
CA TYR A 577 -12.56 -14.32 -6.19
C TYR A 577 -12.19 -15.04 -7.49
N ASN A 578 -11.52 -16.18 -7.39
CA ASN A 578 -11.05 -16.96 -8.53
C ASN A 578 -11.78 -18.30 -8.59
N TRP A 579 -12.70 -18.44 -9.54
CA TRP A 579 -13.48 -19.66 -9.71
C TRP A 579 -12.64 -20.84 -10.20
N GLY A 580 -11.68 -20.61 -11.10
CA GLY A 580 -10.85 -21.68 -11.65
C GLY A 580 -9.96 -22.36 -10.61
N GLN A 581 -9.65 -21.66 -9.51
CA GLN A 581 -8.85 -22.16 -8.39
C GLN A 581 -9.67 -22.38 -7.12
N GLN A 582 -10.99 -22.17 -7.16
CA GLN A 582 -11.88 -22.18 -5.98
C GLN A 582 -11.29 -21.39 -4.81
N ARG A 583 -10.76 -20.19 -5.09
CA ARG A 583 -9.94 -19.43 -4.12
C ARG A 583 -10.41 -18.00 -3.97
N VAL A 584 -10.44 -17.53 -2.73
CA VAL A 584 -10.62 -16.12 -2.38
C VAL A 584 -9.38 -15.62 -1.67
N THR A 585 -8.83 -14.49 -2.14
CA THR A 585 -7.66 -13.85 -1.54
C THR A 585 -7.98 -12.40 -1.22
N ASP A 586 -7.84 -12.00 0.04
CA ASP A 586 -7.82 -10.59 0.44
C ASP A 586 -6.38 -10.07 0.39
N HIS A 587 -6.15 -9.02 -0.39
CA HIS A 587 -4.81 -8.50 -0.67
C HIS A 587 -4.30 -7.58 0.43
N ARG A 588 -5.15 -7.18 1.39
CA ARG A 588 -4.77 -6.30 2.51
C ARG A 588 -4.09 -7.10 3.61
N SER A 589 -4.79 -8.09 4.16
CA SER A 589 -4.24 -8.98 5.19
C SER A 589 -3.39 -10.11 4.60
N GLY A 590 -3.51 -10.38 3.29
CA GLY A 590 -2.80 -11.47 2.60
C GLY A 590 -3.42 -12.86 2.81
N ILE A 591 -4.55 -12.96 3.50
CA ILE A 591 -5.24 -14.24 3.72
C ILE A 591 -5.78 -14.82 2.40
N SER A 592 -5.62 -16.13 2.24
CA SER A 592 -6.21 -16.88 1.12
C SER A 592 -6.94 -18.10 1.65
N VAL A 593 -8.19 -18.26 1.21
CA VAL A 593 -9.04 -19.41 1.51
C VAL A 593 -9.40 -20.14 0.22
N HIS A 594 -9.54 -21.46 0.29
CA HIS A 594 -9.70 -22.36 -0.87
C HIS A 594 -11.10 -23.00 -0.94
N ASP A 595 -12.09 -22.34 -0.33
CA ASP A 595 -13.50 -22.72 -0.38
C ASP A 595 -14.32 -21.49 -0.78
N LEU A 596 -14.37 -21.22 -2.07
CA LEU A 596 -15.08 -20.06 -2.61
C LEU A 596 -16.60 -20.21 -2.45
N ASP A 597 -17.13 -21.44 -2.50
CA ASP A 597 -18.57 -21.69 -2.38
C ASP A 597 -19.06 -21.33 -0.96
N ASP A 598 -18.37 -21.77 0.10
CA ASP A 598 -18.68 -21.35 1.48
C ASP A 598 -18.58 -19.83 1.64
N VAL A 599 -17.57 -19.18 1.03
CA VAL A 599 -17.44 -17.72 1.07
C VAL A 599 -18.67 -17.04 0.43
N LEU A 600 -19.13 -17.51 -0.73
CA LEU A 600 -20.27 -16.93 -1.45
C LEU A 600 -21.61 -17.20 -0.75
N GLU A 601 -21.71 -18.27 0.02
CA GLU A 601 -22.85 -18.57 0.88
C GLU A 601 -22.84 -17.77 2.20
N GLY A 602 -21.79 -16.98 2.44
CA GLY A 602 -21.65 -16.20 3.67
C GLY A 602 -21.25 -17.05 4.88
N GLY A 603 -20.57 -18.17 4.65
CA GLY A 603 -20.19 -19.16 5.64
C GLY A 603 -19.02 -18.77 6.55
N ILE A 604 -18.28 -19.77 7.02
CA ILE A 604 -17.23 -19.62 8.03
C ILE A 604 -15.94 -19.08 7.42
N GLU A 605 -15.61 -19.47 6.19
CA GLU A 605 -14.41 -18.98 5.50
C GLU A 605 -14.53 -17.49 5.17
N LEU A 606 -15.75 -16.98 4.91
CA LEU A 606 -15.96 -15.52 4.81
C LEU A 606 -15.66 -14.82 6.15
N GLU A 607 -16.16 -15.37 7.27
CA GLU A 607 -15.88 -14.81 8.60
C GLU A 607 -14.38 -14.78 8.88
N ARG A 608 -13.66 -15.87 8.58
CA ARG A 608 -12.23 -15.96 8.76
C ARG A 608 -11.47 -14.91 7.95
N VAL A 609 -11.89 -14.68 6.70
CA VAL A 609 -11.32 -13.61 5.86
C VAL A 609 -11.60 -12.24 6.48
N MET A 610 -12.84 -11.97 6.90
CA MET A 610 -13.22 -10.70 7.52
C MET A 610 -12.47 -10.45 8.83
N GLU A 611 -12.34 -11.45 9.68
CA GLU A 611 -11.58 -11.39 10.94
C GLU A 611 -10.11 -11.04 10.71
N SER A 612 -9.48 -11.71 9.74
CA SER A 612 -8.10 -11.40 9.34
C SER A 612 -7.94 -9.95 8.88
N VAL A 613 -8.90 -9.41 8.12
CA VAL A 613 -8.88 -8.01 7.68
C VAL A 613 -9.11 -7.05 8.84
N ARG A 614 -10.02 -7.37 9.77
CA ARG A 614 -10.23 -6.54 10.98
C ARG A 614 -8.95 -6.47 11.82
N GLY A 615 -8.25 -7.59 11.99
CA GLY A 615 -6.93 -7.61 12.65
C GLY A 615 -5.93 -6.70 11.93
N TRP A 616 -5.83 -6.82 10.61
CA TRP A 616 -4.98 -5.95 9.79
C TRP A 616 -5.34 -4.46 9.93
N LEU A 617 -6.63 -4.11 9.94
CA LEU A 617 -7.08 -2.72 10.16
C LEU A 617 -6.62 -2.20 11.52
N SER A 618 -6.81 -2.99 12.59
CA SER A 618 -6.34 -2.63 13.92
C SER A 618 -4.83 -2.43 13.95
N GLU A 619 -4.05 -3.30 13.30
CA GLU A 619 -2.58 -3.14 13.21
C GLU A 619 -2.19 -1.83 12.50
N GLN A 620 -2.87 -1.46 11.40
CA GLN A 620 -2.62 -0.19 10.72
C GLN A 620 -2.97 1.01 11.60
N GLU A 621 -4.06 0.91 12.38
CA GLU A 621 -4.47 1.94 13.34
C GLU A 621 -3.43 2.10 14.47
N VAL A 622 -2.90 0.99 15.01
CA VAL A 622 -1.79 1.00 16.00
C VAL A 622 -0.54 1.66 15.43
N LEU A 623 -0.14 1.29 14.21
CA LEU A 623 1.04 1.88 13.56
C LEU A 623 0.88 3.37 13.33
N GLY A 624 -0.31 3.79 12.90
CA GLY A 624 -0.64 5.21 12.74
C GLY A 624 -0.54 5.97 14.05
N LEU A 625 -1.09 5.40 15.13
CA LEU A 625 -1.06 6.01 16.45
C LEU A 625 0.35 6.09 17.03
N ALA A 626 1.16 5.04 16.88
CA ALA A 626 2.56 5.04 17.31
C ALA A 626 3.35 6.15 16.60
N ALA A 627 3.15 6.33 15.30
CA ALA A 627 3.80 7.38 14.53
C ALA A 627 3.36 8.78 15.01
N GLU A 628 2.09 8.98 15.37
CA GLU A 628 1.61 10.26 15.92
C GLU A 628 2.25 10.61 17.26
N GLU A 629 2.31 9.65 18.17
CA GLU A 629 2.92 9.85 19.49
C GLU A 629 4.43 10.12 19.38
N GLU A 630 5.13 9.43 18.48
CA GLU A 630 6.54 9.70 18.22
C GLU A 630 6.78 11.08 17.61
N LEU A 631 5.86 11.58 16.78
CA LEU A 631 5.91 12.93 16.24
C LEU A 631 5.61 13.99 17.29
N ALA A 632 4.66 13.74 18.20
CA ALA A 632 4.36 14.63 19.32
C ALA A 632 5.59 14.73 20.26
N ALA A 633 6.18 13.60 20.62
CA ALA A 633 7.38 13.56 21.45
C ALA A 633 8.56 14.31 20.85
N LYS A 634 8.72 14.30 19.52
CA LYS A 634 9.76 15.07 18.80
C LYS A 634 9.49 16.58 18.72
N LYS A 635 8.23 17.02 18.83
CA LYS A 635 7.88 18.45 18.85
C LYS A 635 8.13 19.08 20.23
N ASP A 636 8.05 18.27 21.28
CA ASP A 636 8.24 18.70 22.67
C ASP A 636 9.72 18.64 23.12
N SER A 637 10.60 18.01 22.32
CA SER A 637 12.06 17.95 22.49
C SER A 637 12.78 19.03 21.68
#